data_AF-A0A2A5F1B7-F1
#
_entry.id   AF-A0A2A5F1B7-F1
#
_cell.length_a   1.000
_cell.length_b   1.000
_cell.length_c   1.000
_cell.angle_alpha   90.00
_cell.angle_beta   90.00
_cell.angle_gamma   90.00
#
_symmetry.space_group_name_H-M   'P 1'
#
loop_
_entity.id
_entity.type
_entity.pdbx_description
1 polymer ?
#
loop_
_entity_poly.entity_id
_entity_poly.type
_entity_poly.pdbx_seq_one_letter_code
_entity_poly.pdbx_strand_id
1 'polypeptide(L)'
;MLRKLHKYFALTMTVVILVLSLSGLALSVIPAWDKIQSPPQLETELNVAVLAARISSEYPEVEQIKRAPSGRITAYYFSSDNAGAVVIDPATGKGLRDYETFSVVQWLTHLHRAFLIGDSGRLVAAAGALAMFTLSVSGVFLLARRLGGWRRLFARSRGSLAGRLHVDIGRFSALGLIMASVTALFMSLNTFEILPQERSTPAFPANVSGELGFDPADMPALAAIPVSELRSLGFPYANDPTDVFTIRTDRGEGYIDQGNGDLLAWKDAGPWQKLFETIYMLHTGQGAWALGLLMGLMVLGVPIMAVSGLVIWWIARRSRPKMPKNAAAAKADTVILVGSEGGSTWGFAATLQKALVAKGHAVHAAPMSRFNPKQYSHAKQILVLAATYGDGTAPASAKGFIEKLAALETPPSAKVSVLGFGDRQFPAYCAFANLVAAEAAKKGWQELLPFETVDSQSPQDFARWGINLGKVLGHDLELAHEPARPRTHQLTLISRREYGIEVQAPTVILRFALPRAGILARLQGKGFKRFSAGDLLGVVPQGASVARLYSLASGTRDGFVEICVRKHAHGLCSGQLLGLKVGDSIEGFIRSNPEFSPARGKKPVILIGAGTGIGPLAGFARANARKRPMHLYFGIRHAESDLLYGAELEGWQQEGNLDSVNIACSRTDQRTYVQDMIRRDGAAIATLIEEGAQVLVCGGREMAAGVAHALNDILMPHGLSPIHLKAEGRYVEDVY
;
A
#
# COMPACT_ATOMS: atom_id res chain seq x y z
N MET A 1 -8.98 -9.70 -13.88
CA MET A 1 -10.24 -8.93 -13.86
C MET A 1 -10.15 -7.86 -12.78
N LEU A 2 -10.07 -8.24 -11.49
CA LEU A 2 -9.98 -7.33 -10.33
C LEU A 2 -8.99 -6.15 -10.51
N ARG A 3 -7.74 -6.39 -10.92
CA ARG A 3 -6.78 -5.29 -11.11
C ARG A 3 -7.14 -4.31 -12.23
N LYS A 4 -7.74 -4.82 -13.32
CA LYS A 4 -8.20 -3.95 -14.42
C LYS A 4 -9.35 -3.09 -13.91
N LEU A 5 -10.35 -3.71 -13.27
CA LEU A 5 -11.47 -3.01 -12.64
C LEU A 5 -10.96 -1.93 -11.67
N HIS A 6 -10.12 -2.31 -10.71
CA HIS A 6 -9.54 -1.38 -9.73
C HIS A 6 -8.85 -0.19 -10.42
N LYS A 7 -8.02 -0.44 -11.43
CA LYS A 7 -7.34 0.61 -12.19
C LYS A 7 -8.32 1.52 -12.94
N TYR A 8 -9.31 0.95 -13.63
CA TYR A 8 -10.24 1.74 -14.45
C TYR A 8 -11.15 2.60 -13.58
N PHE A 9 -11.80 2.01 -12.59
CA PHE A 9 -12.63 2.75 -11.63
C PHE A 9 -11.83 3.84 -10.92
N ALA A 10 -10.59 3.54 -10.51
CA ALA A 10 -9.74 4.55 -9.89
C ALA A 10 -9.54 5.71 -10.85
N LEU A 11 -9.04 5.47 -12.07
CA LEU A 11 -8.72 6.55 -13.00
C LEU A 11 -9.93 7.37 -13.45
N THR A 12 -11.09 6.74 -13.67
CA THR A 12 -12.28 7.45 -14.17
C THR A 12 -13.04 8.18 -13.07
N MET A 13 -13.05 7.65 -11.84
CA MET A 13 -13.83 8.21 -10.73
C MET A 13 -12.98 8.93 -9.68
N THR A 14 -11.67 9.09 -9.88
CA THR A 14 -10.77 9.74 -8.88
C THR A 14 -11.29 11.10 -8.45
N VAL A 15 -11.69 11.97 -9.39
CA VAL A 15 -12.16 13.33 -9.07
C VAL A 15 -13.43 13.30 -8.22
N VAL A 16 -14.41 12.50 -8.63
CA VAL A 16 -15.69 12.33 -7.90
C VAL A 16 -15.42 11.80 -6.48
N ILE A 17 -14.61 10.76 -6.36
CA ILE A 17 -14.27 10.15 -5.07
C ILE A 17 -13.49 11.12 -4.18
N LEU A 18 -12.60 11.94 -4.74
CA LEU A 18 -11.88 12.96 -3.97
C LEU A 18 -12.83 14.01 -3.40
N VAL A 19 -13.77 14.52 -4.21
CA VAL A 19 -14.77 15.50 -3.74
C VAL A 19 -15.64 14.90 -2.63
N LEU A 20 -16.15 13.67 -2.82
CA LEU A 20 -16.94 12.97 -1.79
C LEU A 20 -16.15 12.72 -0.51
N SER A 21 -14.88 12.31 -0.64
CA SER A 21 -14.03 11.99 0.51
C SER A 21 -13.64 13.24 1.30
N LEU A 22 -13.30 14.33 0.61
CA LEU A 22 -12.93 15.60 1.25
C LEU A 22 -14.14 16.28 1.91
N SER A 23 -15.30 16.28 1.24
CA SER A 23 -16.54 16.79 1.84
C SER A 23 -17.01 15.92 3.01
N GLY A 24 -16.92 14.59 2.89
CA GLY A 24 -17.26 13.66 3.98
C GLY A 24 -16.32 13.81 5.18
N LEU A 25 -15.02 14.01 4.95
CA LEU A 25 -14.03 14.30 5.98
C LEU A 25 -14.35 15.63 6.71
N ALA A 26 -14.77 16.66 5.99
CA ALA A 26 -15.17 17.92 6.62
C ALA A 26 -16.43 17.74 7.48
N LEU A 27 -17.43 17.02 6.95
CA LEU A 27 -18.69 16.73 7.66
C LEU A 27 -18.49 15.83 8.89
N SER A 28 -17.49 14.95 8.88
CA SER A 28 -17.26 14.01 9.99
C SER A 28 -16.82 14.68 11.29
N VAL A 29 -16.38 15.94 11.23
CA VAL A 29 -16.00 16.74 12.42
C VAL A 29 -17.22 17.37 13.08
N ILE A 30 -18.31 17.58 12.35
CA ILE A 30 -19.50 18.31 12.83
C ILE A 30 -20.13 17.67 14.06
N PRO A 31 -20.35 16.34 14.15
CA PRO A 31 -20.93 15.74 15.35
C PRO A 31 -20.07 15.92 16.61
N ALA A 32 -18.75 15.93 16.47
CA ALA A 32 -17.83 16.19 17.59
C ALA A 32 -17.86 17.66 18.00
N TRP A 33 -17.95 18.57 17.02
CA TRP A 33 -18.11 20.00 17.27
C TRP A 33 -19.43 20.31 17.99
N ASP A 34 -20.54 19.72 17.53
CA ASP A 34 -21.84 19.87 18.18
C ASP A 34 -21.80 19.34 19.62
N LYS A 35 -21.14 18.20 19.87
CA LYS A 35 -21.02 17.64 21.23
C LYS A 35 -20.27 18.55 22.20
N ILE A 36 -19.25 19.29 21.74
CA ILE A 36 -18.52 20.26 22.56
C ILE A 36 -19.40 21.46 22.91
N GLN A 37 -20.34 21.82 22.04
CA GLN A 37 -21.24 22.96 22.23
C GLN A 37 -22.50 22.60 23.04
N SER A 38 -22.85 21.32 23.16
CA SER A 38 -24.02 20.87 23.94
C SER A 38 -23.74 20.87 25.45
N PRO A 39 -24.64 21.41 26.30
CA PRO A 39 -24.48 21.38 27.74
C PRO A 39 -24.52 19.94 28.32
N PRO A 40 -23.69 19.56 29.31
CA PRO A 40 -23.34 18.14 29.52
C PRO A 40 -24.28 17.30 30.40
N GLN A 41 -25.19 17.89 31.19
CA GLN A 41 -25.75 17.20 32.37
C GLN A 41 -27.25 17.41 32.68
N LEU A 42 -27.94 18.40 32.10
CA LEU A 42 -29.33 18.69 32.48
C LEU A 42 -30.40 17.88 31.70
N GLU A 43 -30.07 17.33 30.53
CA GLU A 43 -31.07 16.67 29.66
C GLU A 43 -31.59 15.33 30.20
N THR A 44 -30.80 14.59 30.98
CA THR A 44 -31.18 13.24 31.45
C THR A 44 -32.20 13.25 32.58
N GLU A 45 -32.39 14.38 33.26
CA GLU A 45 -33.34 14.53 34.37
C GLU A 45 -34.57 15.38 33.98
N LEU A 46 -34.58 15.96 32.76
CA LEU A 46 -35.70 16.76 32.26
C LEU A 46 -36.68 15.89 31.46
N ASN A 47 -37.97 16.11 31.69
CA ASN A 47 -39.05 15.58 30.84
C ASN A 47 -39.51 16.63 29.81
N VAL A 48 -40.23 16.18 28.79
CA VAL A 48 -40.65 17.04 27.67
C VAL A 48 -41.65 18.11 28.12
N ALA A 49 -42.52 17.81 29.09
CA ALA A 49 -43.47 18.77 29.67
C ALA A 49 -42.78 20.03 30.23
N VAL A 50 -41.79 19.83 31.12
CA VAL A 50 -41.02 20.93 31.73
C VAL A 50 -40.24 21.72 30.69
N LEU A 51 -39.65 21.03 29.71
CA LEU A 51 -38.94 21.70 28.61
C LEU A 51 -39.88 22.56 27.76
N ALA A 52 -41.03 22.02 27.38
CA ALA A 52 -42.03 22.72 26.58
C ALA A 52 -42.53 23.97 27.29
N ALA A 53 -42.87 23.87 28.57
CA ALA A 53 -43.33 25.00 29.39
C ALA A 53 -42.27 26.10 29.56
N ARG A 54 -40.99 25.74 29.75
CA ARG A 54 -39.88 26.72 29.83
C ARG A 54 -39.64 27.44 28.51
N ILE A 55 -39.85 26.76 27.39
CA ILE A 55 -39.67 27.37 26.07
C ILE A 55 -40.88 28.24 25.73
N SER A 56 -42.10 27.79 26.00
CA SER A 56 -43.32 28.56 25.73
C SER A 56 -43.43 29.83 26.60
N SER A 57 -42.84 29.84 27.80
CA SER A 57 -42.82 31.05 28.64
C SER A 57 -41.91 32.16 28.09
N GLU A 58 -40.78 31.81 27.48
CA GLU A 58 -39.86 32.77 26.85
C GLU A 58 -40.23 33.05 25.38
N TYR A 59 -40.85 32.08 24.70
CA TYR A 59 -41.30 32.15 23.29
C TYR A 59 -42.77 31.70 23.17
N PRO A 60 -43.74 32.60 23.41
CA PRO A 60 -45.18 32.25 23.43
C PRO A 60 -45.72 31.73 22.09
N GLU A 61 -45.13 32.13 20.97
CA GLU A 61 -45.50 31.70 19.61
C GLU A 61 -44.57 30.60 19.07
N VAL A 62 -44.16 29.66 19.94
CA VAL A 62 -43.37 28.49 19.54
C VAL A 62 -44.24 27.51 18.76
N GLU A 63 -43.82 27.16 17.54
CA GLU A 63 -44.52 26.18 16.70
C GLU A 63 -43.92 24.78 16.83
N GLN A 64 -42.59 24.72 17.05
CA GLN A 64 -41.90 23.45 17.06
C GLN A 64 -40.63 23.46 17.89
N ILE A 65 -40.46 22.45 18.73
CA ILE A 65 -39.20 22.14 19.42
C ILE A 65 -38.58 20.94 18.72
N LYS A 66 -37.30 21.04 18.33
CA LYS A 66 -36.51 19.92 17.78
C LYS A 66 -35.30 19.63 18.64
N ARG A 67 -35.02 18.36 18.85
CA ARG A 67 -33.79 17.89 19.50
C ARG A 67 -32.91 17.16 18.50
N ALA A 68 -31.71 17.69 18.29
CA ALA A 68 -30.69 17.04 17.47
C ALA A 68 -30.09 15.83 18.20
N PRO A 69 -29.53 14.84 17.47
CA PRO A 69 -28.82 13.70 18.08
C PRO A 69 -27.64 14.09 18.99
N SER A 70 -27.12 15.31 18.86
CA SER A 70 -26.07 15.87 19.72
C SER A 70 -26.57 16.34 21.09
N GLY A 71 -27.88 16.34 21.32
CA GLY A 71 -28.55 16.95 22.48
C GLY A 71 -29.06 18.37 22.22
N ARG A 72 -28.51 19.08 21.21
CA ARG A 72 -28.89 20.46 20.92
C ARG A 72 -30.41 20.60 20.70
N ILE A 73 -31.04 21.49 21.47
CA ILE A 73 -32.47 21.81 21.37
C ILE A 73 -32.63 23.11 20.59
N THR A 74 -33.53 23.12 19.62
CA THR A 74 -33.85 24.28 18.78
C THR A 74 -35.35 24.52 18.84
N ALA A 75 -35.76 25.74 19.18
CA ALA A 75 -37.15 26.19 19.12
C ALA A 75 -37.35 26.99 17.84
N TYR A 76 -38.39 26.65 17.09
CA TYR A 76 -38.89 27.39 15.94
C TYR A 76 -40.13 28.15 16.40
N TYR A 77 -40.12 29.46 16.20
CA TYR A 77 -41.17 30.34 16.64
C TYR A 77 -41.48 31.35 15.54
N PHE A 78 -42.70 31.85 15.56
CA PHE A 78 -43.09 32.98 14.74
C PHE A 78 -43.04 34.24 15.59
N SER A 79 -42.57 35.37 15.05
CA SER A 79 -42.69 36.66 15.74
C SER A 79 -42.76 37.78 14.72
N SER A 80 -43.81 38.61 14.82
CA SER A 80 -43.97 39.83 14.00
C SER A 80 -43.80 39.58 12.49
N ASP A 81 -44.51 38.57 11.96
CA ASP A 81 -44.46 38.12 10.56
C ASP A 81 -43.13 37.50 10.07
N ASN A 82 -42.19 37.18 10.96
CA ASN A 82 -40.96 36.47 10.61
C ASN A 82 -40.82 35.15 11.38
N ALA A 83 -40.55 34.07 10.63
CA ALA A 83 -40.16 32.78 11.21
C ALA A 83 -38.72 32.85 11.73
N GLY A 84 -38.54 32.60 13.03
CA GLY A 84 -37.27 32.55 13.72
C GLY A 84 -36.93 31.12 14.18
N ALA A 85 -35.65 30.86 14.40
CA ALA A 85 -35.19 29.64 15.03
C ALA A 85 -34.04 29.98 15.99
N VAL A 86 -34.08 29.43 17.20
CA VAL A 86 -33.11 29.75 18.26
C VAL A 86 -32.65 28.48 18.97
N VAL A 87 -31.37 28.41 19.30
CA VAL A 87 -30.82 27.32 20.12
C VAL A 87 -31.12 27.61 21.58
N ILE A 88 -31.77 26.67 22.27
CA ILE A 88 -32.27 26.85 23.63
C ILE A 88 -31.32 26.23 24.66
N ASP A 89 -31.15 26.90 25.80
CA ASP A 89 -30.66 26.28 27.04
C ASP A 89 -31.79 25.50 27.74
N PRO A 90 -31.73 24.15 27.80
CA PRO A 90 -32.79 23.34 28.40
C PRO A 90 -33.05 23.62 29.89
N ALA A 91 -32.07 24.17 30.61
CA ALA A 91 -32.23 24.50 32.02
C ALA A 91 -33.14 25.71 32.23
N THR A 92 -33.06 26.70 31.34
CA THR A 92 -33.68 28.02 31.54
C THR A 92 -34.79 28.33 30.53
N GLY A 93 -34.83 27.64 29.38
CA GLY A 93 -35.74 27.96 28.27
C GLY A 93 -35.26 29.14 27.42
N LYS A 94 -34.15 29.80 27.79
CA LYS A 94 -33.64 31.00 27.11
C LYS A 94 -32.86 30.65 25.85
N GLY A 95 -32.90 31.59 24.89
CA GLY A 95 -32.08 31.50 23.68
C GLY A 95 -30.61 31.73 23.98
N LEU A 96 -29.75 30.78 23.61
CA LEU A 96 -28.29 30.92 23.67
C LEU A 96 -27.75 31.69 22.46
N ARG A 97 -28.34 31.46 21.27
CA ARG A 97 -27.95 32.08 19.99
C ARG A 97 -29.01 31.80 18.92
N ASP A 98 -29.11 32.70 17.95
CA ASP A 98 -29.93 32.50 16.75
C ASP A 98 -29.41 31.32 15.92
N TYR A 99 -30.34 30.59 15.32
CA TYR A 99 -30.03 29.48 14.41
C TYR A 99 -29.93 30.01 12.98
N GLU A 100 -28.70 30.21 12.49
CA GLU A 100 -28.48 30.68 11.11
C GLU A 100 -28.90 29.63 10.07
N THR A 101 -29.71 30.07 9.10
CA THR A 101 -30.35 29.20 8.10
C THR A 101 -29.47 28.80 6.92
N PHE A 102 -28.34 29.48 6.64
CA PHE A 102 -27.39 29.14 5.56
C PHE A 102 -25.96 28.98 6.08
N SER A 103 -25.71 27.86 6.78
CA SER A 103 -24.37 27.56 7.29
C SER A 103 -23.50 26.86 6.24
N VAL A 104 -22.17 27.05 6.36
CA VAL A 104 -21.15 26.28 5.61
C VAL A 104 -21.42 24.76 5.67
N VAL A 105 -22.01 24.27 6.76
CA VAL A 105 -22.40 22.86 6.96
C VAL A 105 -23.47 22.42 5.95
N GLN A 106 -24.49 23.25 5.70
CA GLN A 106 -25.51 22.93 4.70
C GLN A 106 -24.91 22.91 3.30
N TRP A 107 -24.10 23.91 2.94
CA TRP A 107 -23.40 23.93 1.66
C TRP A 107 -22.54 22.68 1.45
N LEU A 108 -21.76 22.28 2.47
CA LEU A 108 -20.97 21.04 2.46
C LEU A 108 -21.85 19.80 2.31
N THR A 109 -23.00 19.76 2.98
CA THR A 109 -23.95 18.64 2.90
C THR A 109 -24.54 18.53 1.50
N HIS A 110 -24.92 19.64 0.86
CA HIS A 110 -25.40 19.67 -0.52
C HIS A 110 -24.32 19.29 -1.53
N LEU A 111 -23.07 19.72 -1.31
CA LEU A 111 -21.92 19.28 -2.11
C LEU A 111 -21.72 17.76 -2.00
N HIS A 112 -21.73 17.22 -0.79
CA HIS A 112 -21.51 15.79 -0.53
C HIS A 112 -22.62 14.91 -1.11
N ARG A 113 -23.89 15.29 -0.89
CA ARG A 113 -25.05 14.49 -1.30
C ARG A 113 -25.40 14.66 -2.77
N ALA A 114 -25.23 15.85 -3.32
CA ALA A 114 -25.86 16.25 -4.57
C ALA A 114 -24.96 17.09 -5.49
N PHE A 115 -23.66 17.23 -5.20
CA PHE A 115 -22.72 18.02 -6.01
C PHE A 115 -23.20 19.43 -6.37
N LEU A 116 -24.09 20.01 -5.54
CA LEU A 116 -24.74 21.31 -5.80
C LEU A 116 -25.59 21.38 -7.09
N ILE A 117 -25.96 20.24 -7.69
CA ILE A 117 -26.70 20.17 -8.96
C ILE A 117 -27.97 19.29 -8.85
N GLY A 118 -28.56 19.23 -7.65
CA GLY A 118 -29.83 18.52 -7.42
C GLY A 118 -29.75 17.01 -7.67
N ASP A 119 -30.79 16.46 -8.29
CA ASP A 119 -30.94 15.00 -8.44
C ASP A 119 -29.89 14.36 -9.36
N SER A 120 -29.44 15.07 -10.40
CA SER A 120 -28.32 14.60 -11.23
C SER A 120 -27.06 14.39 -10.40
N GLY A 121 -26.79 15.28 -9.44
CA GLY A 121 -25.63 15.14 -8.57
C GLY A 121 -25.80 14.06 -7.51
N ARG A 122 -27.04 13.74 -7.09
CA ARG A 122 -27.32 12.57 -6.25
C ARG A 122 -26.97 11.26 -6.97
N LEU A 123 -27.23 11.18 -8.27
CA LEU A 123 -26.79 10.04 -9.09
C LEU A 123 -25.27 9.97 -9.21
N VAL A 124 -24.59 11.11 -9.36
CA VAL A 124 -23.11 11.17 -9.38
C VAL A 124 -22.54 10.73 -8.03
N ALA A 125 -23.13 11.15 -6.91
CA ALA A 125 -22.74 10.73 -5.57
C ALA A 125 -22.94 9.22 -5.38
N ALA A 126 -24.08 8.66 -5.81
CA ALA A 126 -24.35 7.22 -5.79
C ALA A 126 -23.34 6.42 -6.64
N ALA A 127 -23.03 6.89 -7.85
CA ALA A 127 -22.00 6.28 -8.70
C ALA A 127 -20.60 6.35 -8.06
N GLY A 128 -20.27 7.48 -7.40
CA GLY A 128 -19.06 7.64 -6.62
C GLY A 128 -18.96 6.66 -5.45
N ALA A 129 -20.04 6.47 -4.70
CA ALA A 129 -20.13 5.49 -3.63
C ALA A 129 -19.95 4.05 -4.15
N LEU A 130 -20.59 3.69 -5.27
CA LEU A 130 -20.42 2.38 -5.90
C LEU A 130 -18.98 2.13 -6.36
N ALA A 131 -18.36 3.16 -6.96
CA ALA A 131 -16.97 3.09 -7.37
C ALA A 131 -16.03 2.92 -6.17
N MET A 132 -16.25 3.67 -5.09
CA MET A 132 -15.48 3.56 -3.84
C MET A 132 -15.63 2.19 -3.18
N PHE A 133 -16.85 1.62 -3.15
CA PHE A 133 -17.08 0.26 -2.68
C PHE A 133 -16.30 -0.76 -3.51
N THR A 134 -16.42 -0.68 -4.83
CA THR A 134 -15.74 -1.58 -5.78
C THR A 134 -14.22 -1.48 -5.64
N LEU A 135 -13.69 -0.27 -5.49
CA LEU A 135 -12.26 -0.03 -5.28
C LEU A 135 -11.77 -0.59 -3.96
N SER A 136 -12.52 -0.40 -2.88
CA SER A 136 -12.14 -0.87 -1.55
C SER A 136 -12.14 -2.39 -1.49
N VAL A 137 -13.21 -3.04 -1.96
CA VAL A 137 -13.30 -4.51 -2.03
C VAL A 137 -12.21 -5.08 -2.92
N SER A 138 -12.09 -4.60 -4.16
CA SER A 138 -11.05 -5.08 -5.07
C SER A 138 -9.63 -4.81 -4.55
N GLY A 139 -9.41 -3.71 -3.83
CA GLY A 139 -8.16 -3.36 -3.17
C GLY A 139 -7.77 -4.38 -2.10
N VAL A 140 -8.71 -4.78 -1.23
CA VAL A 140 -8.48 -5.82 -0.21
C VAL A 140 -8.11 -7.16 -0.85
N PHE A 141 -8.81 -7.58 -1.92
CA PHE A 141 -8.48 -8.82 -2.63
C PHE A 141 -7.09 -8.75 -3.30
N LEU A 142 -6.74 -7.63 -3.91
CA LEU A 142 -5.41 -7.43 -4.51
C LEU A 142 -4.32 -7.42 -3.45
N LEU A 143 -4.61 -6.86 -2.29
CA LEU A 143 -3.71 -6.85 -1.15
C LEU A 143 -3.42 -8.26 -0.63
N ALA A 144 -4.47 -9.05 -0.37
CA ALA A 144 -4.31 -10.44 0.08
C ALA A 144 -3.46 -11.25 -0.90
N ARG A 145 -3.67 -11.07 -2.21
CA ARG A 145 -2.85 -11.72 -3.24
C ARG A 145 -1.40 -11.23 -3.25
N ARG A 146 -1.17 -9.93 -3.03
CA ARG A 146 0.18 -9.34 -3.04
C ARG A 146 1.03 -9.79 -1.86
N LEU A 147 0.42 -10.13 -0.72
CA LEU A 147 1.12 -10.52 0.52
C LEU A 147 1.19 -12.03 0.75
N GLY A 148 0.72 -12.84 -0.21
CA GLY A 148 0.76 -14.29 -0.10
C GLY A 148 -0.36 -14.88 0.78
N GLY A 149 -1.52 -14.22 0.87
CA GLY A 149 -2.74 -14.76 1.48
C GLY A 149 -3.37 -13.88 2.57
N TRP A 150 -4.57 -14.26 3.01
CA TRP A 150 -5.38 -13.53 4.00
C TRP A 150 -4.73 -13.46 5.39
N ARG A 151 -3.99 -14.50 5.79
CA ARG A 151 -3.27 -14.52 7.07
C ARG A 151 -2.09 -13.54 7.13
N ARG A 152 -1.64 -13.04 5.98
CA ARG A 152 -0.49 -12.12 5.85
C ARG A 152 -0.91 -10.68 5.54
N LEU A 153 -2.17 -10.31 5.74
CA LEU A 153 -2.69 -8.96 5.44
C LEU A 153 -1.92 -7.83 6.14
N PHE A 154 -1.38 -8.10 7.33
CA PHE A 154 -0.59 -7.15 8.11
C PHE A 154 0.93 -7.32 7.94
N ALA A 155 1.38 -8.23 7.06
CA ALA A 155 2.80 -8.39 6.76
C ALA A 155 3.39 -7.14 6.09
N ARG A 156 4.70 -6.95 6.28
CA ARG A 156 5.41 -5.75 5.79
C ARG A 156 5.29 -5.62 4.27
N SER A 157 4.84 -4.44 3.80
CA SER A 157 4.71 -4.17 2.37
C SER A 157 6.09 -3.98 1.73
N ARG A 158 6.34 -4.68 0.60
CA ARG A 158 7.58 -4.60 -0.18
C ARG A 158 7.36 -3.82 -1.49
N GLY A 159 8.42 -3.17 -1.98
CA GLY A 159 8.42 -2.44 -3.26
C GLY A 159 8.61 -0.92 -3.16
N SER A 160 8.26 -0.21 -4.24
CA SER A 160 8.44 1.25 -4.34
C SER A 160 7.66 2.01 -3.27
N LEU A 161 8.11 3.23 -2.93
CA LEU A 161 7.44 4.08 -1.93
C LEU A 161 5.96 4.27 -2.23
N ALA A 162 5.61 4.62 -3.47
CA ALA A 162 4.21 4.77 -3.89
C ALA A 162 3.43 3.46 -3.73
N GLY A 163 4.04 2.33 -4.10
CA GLY A 163 3.42 1.01 -3.95
C GLY A 163 3.24 0.55 -2.51
N ARG A 164 4.07 1.03 -1.57
CA ARG A 164 3.93 0.78 -0.13
C ARG A 164 2.88 1.68 0.49
N LEU A 165 2.93 2.99 0.23
CA LEU A 165 1.92 3.94 0.72
C LEU A 165 0.51 3.54 0.27
N HIS A 166 0.34 3.16 -1.00
CA HIS A 166 -0.96 2.70 -1.51
C HIS A 166 -1.45 1.41 -0.83
N VAL A 167 -0.54 0.56 -0.37
CA VAL A 167 -0.93 -0.67 0.31
C VAL A 167 -1.22 -0.41 1.78
N ASP A 168 -0.32 0.29 2.46
CA ASP A 168 -0.38 0.46 3.90
C ASP A 168 -1.55 1.37 4.27
N ILE A 169 -1.75 2.49 3.57
CA ILE A 169 -2.90 3.37 3.81
C ILE A 169 -4.20 2.67 3.41
N GLY A 170 -4.20 1.95 2.28
CA GLY A 170 -5.34 1.18 1.83
C GLY A 170 -5.82 0.15 2.86
N ARG A 171 -4.90 -0.48 3.62
CA ARG A 171 -5.25 -1.40 4.72
C ARG A 171 -6.07 -0.72 5.82
N PHE A 172 -5.60 0.43 6.28
CA PHE A 172 -6.24 1.16 7.37
C PHE A 172 -7.55 1.81 6.91
N SER A 173 -7.60 2.32 5.68
CA SER A 173 -8.78 2.97 5.12
C SER A 173 -9.87 2.00 4.67
N ALA A 174 -9.53 0.75 4.33
CA ALA A 174 -10.47 -0.17 3.67
C ALA A 174 -11.79 -0.37 4.43
N LEU A 175 -11.74 -0.58 5.76
CA LEU A 175 -12.94 -0.82 6.56
C LEU A 175 -13.87 0.40 6.54
N GLY A 176 -13.32 1.59 6.81
CA GLY A 176 -14.08 2.83 6.80
C GLY A 176 -14.62 3.17 5.42
N LEU A 177 -13.86 2.94 4.35
CA LEU A 177 -14.33 3.19 2.98
C LEU A 177 -15.45 2.22 2.56
N ILE A 178 -15.37 0.95 2.97
CA ILE A 178 -16.45 -0.01 2.75
C ILE A 178 -17.70 0.43 3.53
N MET A 179 -17.57 0.76 4.81
CA MET A 179 -18.71 1.20 5.61
C MET A 179 -19.33 2.50 5.06
N ALA A 180 -18.52 3.49 4.72
CA ALA A 180 -18.97 4.77 4.15
C ALA A 180 -19.70 4.57 2.81
N SER A 181 -19.16 3.73 1.93
CA SER A 181 -19.76 3.48 0.61
C SER A 181 -21.03 2.65 0.69
N VAL A 182 -21.09 1.63 1.54
CA VAL A 182 -22.31 0.82 1.74
C VAL A 182 -23.44 1.66 2.33
N THR A 183 -23.14 2.46 3.36
CA THR A 183 -24.14 3.35 3.98
C THR A 183 -24.59 4.45 3.00
N ALA A 184 -23.69 5.05 2.23
CA ALA A 184 -24.04 6.01 1.18
C ALA A 184 -24.94 5.41 0.09
N LEU A 185 -24.65 4.18 -0.35
CA LEU A 185 -25.47 3.47 -1.33
C LEU A 185 -26.86 3.21 -0.78
N PHE A 186 -26.97 2.75 0.47
CA PHE A 186 -28.26 2.55 1.13
C PHE A 186 -29.06 3.85 1.21
N MET A 187 -28.44 4.95 1.67
CA MET A 187 -29.11 6.26 1.72
C MET A 187 -29.52 6.77 0.33
N SER A 188 -28.74 6.46 -0.70
CA SER A 188 -29.09 6.79 -2.09
C SER A 188 -30.32 6.00 -2.55
N LEU A 189 -30.35 4.69 -2.29
CA LEU A 189 -31.53 3.85 -2.60
C LEU A 189 -32.78 4.33 -1.87
N ASN A 190 -32.67 4.73 -0.61
CA ASN A 190 -33.77 5.32 0.15
C ASN A 190 -34.23 6.66 -0.45
N THR A 191 -33.29 7.50 -0.89
CA THR A 191 -33.59 8.81 -1.50
C THR A 191 -34.35 8.69 -2.83
N PHE A 192 -34.09 7.62 -3.59
CA PHE A 192 -34.80 7.32 -4.82
C PHE A 192 -36.03 6.41 -4.60
N GLU A 193 -36.44 6.21 -3.35
CA GLU A 193 -37.62 5.42 -2.97
C GLU A 193 -37.61 3.98 -3.50
N ILE A 194 -36.41 3.42 -3.70
CA ILE A 194 -36.22 2.03 -4.14
C ILE A 194 -36.45 1.05 -2.97
N LEU A 195 -36.26 1.52 -1.74
CA LEU A 195 -36.48 0.76 -0.52
C LEU A 195 -37.91 0.96 0.02
N PRO A 196 -38.46 -0.02 0.77
CA PRO A 196 -39.79 0.10 1.37
C PRO A 196 -39.92 1.33 2.28
N GLN A 197 -41.04 2.05 2.16
CA GLN A 197 -41.35 3.16 3.06
C GLN A 197 -42.40 2.74 4.10
N GLU A 198 -42.01 2.73 5.37
CA GLU A 198 -42.93 2.58 6.50
C GLU A 198 -43.41 3.97 6.93
N ARG A 199 -44.73 4.21 6.90
CA ARG A 199 -45.32 5.42 7.47
C ARG A 199 -45.38 5.27 8.98
N SER A 200 -44.57 6.04 9.69
CA SER A 200 -44.51 6.03 11.17
C SER A 200 -45.59 6.86 11.82
N THR A 201 -46.27 7.72 11.06
CA THR A 201 -47.29 8.62 11.59
C THR A 201 -48.61 7.88 11.80
N PRO A 202 -49.21 7.94 13.02
CA PRO A 202 -50.53 7.39 13.27
C PRO A 202 -51.60 8.13 12.46
N ALA A 203 -52.77 7.50 12.29
CA ALA A 203 -53.93 8.20 11.74
C ALA A 203 -54.32 9.35 12.67
N PHE A 204 -54.75 10.49 12.11
CA PHE A 204 -55.19 11.63 12.90
C PHE A 204 -56.39 11.22 13.77
N PRO A 205 -56.44 11.62 15.06
CA PRO A 205 -57.50 11.19 15.97
C PRO A 205 -58.87 11.69 15.52
N ALA A 206 -59.88 10.84 15.63
CA ALA A 206 -61.27 11.19 15.27
C ALA A 206 -61.98 12.00 16.36
N ASN A 207 -61.52 11.88 17.61
CA ASN A 207 -62.05 12.57 18.77
C ASN A 207 -60.93 13.37 19.44
N VAL A 208 -61.17 14.65 19.65
CA VAL A 208 -60.32 15.61 20.38
C VAL A 208 -61.23 16.33 21.39
N SER A 209 -60.68 16.78 22.51
CA SER A 209 -61.45 17.43 23.58
C SER A 209 -62.17 18.70 23.13
N GLY A 210 -61.59 19.46 22.19
CA GLY A 210 -62.08 20.76 21.75
C GLY A 210 -61.81 21.89 22.76
N GLU A 211 -61.02 21.62 23.80
CA GLU A 211 -60.63 22.59 24.82
C GLU A 211 -59.24 23.18 24.51
N LEU A 212 -59.00 24.44 24.88
CA LEU A 212 -57.75 25.18 24.62
C LEU A 212 -57.04 25.55 25.93
N GLY A 213 -55.72 25.73 25.85
CA GLY A 213 -54.97 26.45 26.88
C GLY A 213 -54.50 25.60 28.07
N PHE A 214 -54.43 24.28 27.95
CA PHE A 214 -53.81 23.43 28.97
C PHE A 214 -52.29 23.67 29.00
N ASP A 215 -51.71 23.87 30.19
CA ASP A 215 -50.28 24.15 30.32
C ASP A 215 -49.46 22.90 29.94
N PRO A 216 -48.50 23.00 29.00
CA PRO A 216 -47.61 21.90 28.67
C PRO A 216 -46.88 21.27 29.88
N ALA A 217 -46.66 22.03 30.95
CA ALA A 217 -46.02 21.54 32.18
C ALA A 217 -46.81 20.43 32.87
N ASP A 218 -48.13 20.47 32.77
CA ASP A 218 -49.05 19.59 33.50
C ASP A 218 -49.54 18.42 32.65
N MET A 219 -49.12 18.33 31.37
CA MET A 219 -49.55 17.28 30.45
C MET A 219 -48.94 15.91 30.82
N PRO A 220 -49.74 14.92 31.24
CA PRO A 220 -49.22 13.62 31.67
C PRO A 220 -48.46 12.89 30.56
N ALA A 221 -48.95 12.98 29.32
CA ALA A 221 -48.31 12.34 28.17
C ALA A 221 -46.93 12.92 27.84
N LEU A 222 -46.73 14.23 28.01
CA LEU A 222 -45.42 14.88 27.82
C LEU A 222 -44.49 14.64 29.02
N ALA A 223 -45.03 14.59 30.24
CA ALA A 223 -44.26 14.34 31.45
C ALA A 223 -43.67 12.92 31.50
N ALA A 224 -44.32 11.95 30.84
CA ALA A 224 -43.86 10.57 30.73
C ALA A 224 -42.65 10.39 29.79
N ILE A 225 -42.32 11.38 28.96
CA ILE A 225 -41.27 11.27 27.95
C ILE A 225 -40.02 12.03 28.43
N PRO A 226 -38.86 11.36 28.58
CA PRO A 226 -37.59 12.05 28.85
C PRO A 226 -37.17 12.90 27.65
N VAL A 227 -36.58 14.08 27.89
CA VAL A 227 -36.04 14.93 26.81
C VAL A 227 -35.00 14.19 25.98
N SER A 228 -34.27 13.23 26.57
CA SER A 228 -33.31 12.39 25.84
C SER A 228 -33.94 11.55 24.72
N GLU A 229 -35.22 11.19 24.83
CA GLU A 229 -35.99 10.42 23.83
C GLU A 229 -36.67 11.33 22.79
N LEU A 230 -36.81 12.62 23.07
CA LEU A 230 -37.43 13.58 22.17
C LEU A 230 -36.65 13.73 20.86
N ARG A 231 -37.36 13.71 19.73
CA ARG A 231 -36.88 14.14 18.40
C ARG A 231 -37.50 15.47 18.01
N SER A 232 -38.82 15.59 18.15
CA SER A 232 -39.55 16.82 17.89
C SER A 232 -40.90 16.86 18.60
N LEU A 233 -41.29 18.04 19.04
CA LEU A 233 -42.63 18.37 19.54
C LEU A 233 -43.18 19.51 18.68
N GLY A 234 -44.30 19.29 17.99
CA GLY A 234 -45.06 20.32 17.31
C GLY A 234 -46.18 20.82 18.21
N PHE A 235 -46.35 22.14 18.28
CA PHE A 235 -47.43 22.80 19.00
C PHE A 235 -48.66 22.94 18.10
N PRO A 236 -49.87 22.85 18.67
CA PRO A 236 -51.09 23.13 17.94
C PRO A 236 -51.20 24.62 17.60
N TYR A 237 -51.96 24.95 16.57
CA TYR A 237 -52.30 26.35 16.29
C TYR A 237 -53.13 26.95 17.42
N ALA A 238 -52.70 28.09 17.95
CA ALA A 238 -53.27 28.72 19.15
C ALA A 238 -54.79 29.00 19.09
N ASN A 239 -55.37 29.09 17.88
CA ASN A 239 -56.78 29.40 17.67
C ASN A 239 -57.59 28.21 17.08
N ASP A 240 -57.00 27.02 17.00
CA ASP A 240 -57.68 25.82 16.49
C ASP A 240 -57.88 24.79 17.61
N PRO A 241 -59.08 24.68 18.21
CA PRO A 241 -59.37 23.72 19.28
C PRO A 241 -59.34 22.25 18.80
N THR A 242 -59.28 22.01 17.49
CA THR A 242 -59.23 20.66 16.93
C THR A 242 -57.82 20.16 16.65
N ASP A 243 -56.83 21.05 16.75
CA ASP A 243 -55.44 20.71 16.54
C ASP A 243 -54.82 20.02 17.77
N VAL A 244 -53.69 19.35 17.57
CA VAL A 244 -53.08 18.47 18.57
C VAL A 244 -51.57 18.66 18.64
N PHE A 245 -51.00 18.39 19.81
CA PHE A 245 -49.56 18.28 19.93
C PHE A 245 -49.07 17.05 19.15
N THR A 246 -48.10 17.26 18.27
CA THR A 246 -47.46 16.17 17.52
C THR A 246 -46.12 15.83 18.14
N ILE A 247 -46.01 14.67 18.77
CA ILE A 247 -44.79 14.21 19.43
C ILE A 247 -44.08 13.14 18.60
N ARG A 248 -42.76 13.26 18.48
CA ARG A 248 -41.90 12.24 17.88
C ARG A 248 -40.73 11.91 18.78
N THR A 249 -40.51 10.62 19.01
CA THR A 249 -39.40 10.08 19.80
C THR A 249 -38.57 9.09 18.96
N ASP A 250 -37.56 8.48 19.58
CA ASP A 250 -36.83 7.33 19.04
C ASP A 250 -37.67 6.03 19.00
N ARG A 251 -38.75 5.97 19.80
CA ARG A 251 -39.66 4.83 19.88
C ARG A 251 -40.83 4.92 18.90
N GLY A 252 -41.28 6.12 18.54
CA GLY A 252 -42.48 6.29 17.70
C GLY A 252 -42.95 7.72 17.52
N GLU A 253 -44.11 7.86 16.89
CA GLU A 253 -44.83 9.12 16.69
C GLU A 253 -46.22 9.04 17.32
N GLY A 254 -46.72 10.15 17.85
CA GLY A 254 -48.03 10.21 18.49
C GLY A 254 -48.65 11.60 18.49
N TYR A 255 -49.94 11.63 18.86
CA TYR A 255 -50.73 12.85 19.02
C TYR A 255 -51.19 12.97 20.48
N ILE A 256 -51.08 14.18 21.04
CA ILE A 256 -51.49 14.51 22.40
C ILE A 256 -52.54 15.62 22.34
N ASP A 257 -53.61 15.45 23.10
CA ASP A 257 -54.71 16.40 23.17
C ASP A 257 -54.26 17.70 23.85
N GLN A 258 -54.60 18.84 23.27
CA GLN A 258 -54.18 20.15 23.76
C GLN A 258 -55.02 20.68 24.94
N GLY A 259 -56.18 20.09 25.20
CA GLY A 259 -57.13 20.52 26.24
C GLY A 259 -56.98 19.77 27.55
N ASN A 260 -56.57 18.49 27.51
CA ASN A 260 -56.41 17.66 28.71
C ASN A 260 -55.05 16.96 28.85
N GLY A 261 -54.18 17.02 27.83
CA GLY A 261 -52.85 16.41 27.87
C GLY A 261 -52.81 14.89 27.70
N ASP A 262 -53.92 14.25 27.30
CA ASP A 262 -54.00 12.80 27.07
C ASP A 262 -53.36 12.37 25.74
N LEU A 263 -52.77 11.17 25.73
CA LEU A 263 -52.23 10.56 24.50
C LEU A 263 -53.37 9.99 23.64
N LEU A 264 -53.65 10.61 22.50
CA LEU A 264 -54.75 10.26 21.60
C LEU A 264 -54.42 9.12 20.65
N ALA A 265 -53.19 9.09 20.14
CA ALA A 265 -52.72 8.03 19.26
C ALA A 265 -51.21 7.86 19.36
N TRP A 266 -50.74 6.62 19.19
CA TRP A 266 -49.31 6.29 19.18
C TRP A 266 -49.02 5.21 18.15
N LYS A 267 -47.90 5.34 17.45
CA LYS A 267 -47.40 4.33 16.54
C LYS A 267 -45.89 4.13 16.72
N ASP A 268 -45.51 2.89 17.02
CA ASP A 268 -44.11 2.52 17.20
C ASP A 268 -43.31 2.61 15.89
N ALA A 269 -42.04 2.98 16.01
CA ALA A 269 -41.07 2.98 14.94
C ALA A 269 -40.85 1.55 14.42
N GLY A 270 -41.16 1.37 13.14
CA GLY A 270 -41.04 0.09 12.47
C GLY A 270 -39.57 -0.34 12.24
N PRO A 271 -39.35 -1.62 11.88
CA PRO A 271 -38.02 -2.17 11.68
C PRO A 271 -37.22 -1.45 10.58
N TRP A 272 -37.88 -0.98 9.51
CA TRP A 272 -37.19 -0.26 8.44
C TRP A 272 -36.72 1.11 8.87
N GLN A 273 -37.51 1.83 9.67
CA GLN A 273 -37.10 3.11 10.24
C GLN A 273 -35.89 2.95 11.16
N LYS A 274 -35.89 1.96 12.06
CA LYS A 274 -34.76 1.68 12.96
C LYS A 274 -33.47 1.37 12.17
N LEU A 275 -33.59 0.61 11.08
CA LEU A 275 -32.46 0.34 10.20
C LEU A 275 -31.96 1.61 9.50
N PHE A 276 -32.87 2.44 8.98
CA PHE A 276 -32.51 3.70 8.34
C PHE A 276 -31.80 4.65 9.33
N GLU A 277 -32.32 4.81 10.55
CA GLU A 277 -31.69 5.63 11.60
C GLU A 277 -30.30 5.11 11.95
N THR A 278 -30.13 3.79 12.06
CA THR A 278 -28.82 3.16 12.29
C THR A 278 -27.85 3.49 11.16
N ILE A 279 -28.27 3.35 9.90
CA ILE A 279 -27.44 3.63 8.72
C ILE A 279 -27.12 5.12 8.62
N TYR A 280 -28.09 5.99 8.89
CA TYR A 280 -27.91 7.43 8.93
C TYR A 280 -26.87 7.82 9.98
N MET A 281 -26.94 7.23 11.18
CA MET A 281 -25.93 7.43 12.24
C MET A 281 -24.55 6.92 11.79
N LEU A 282 -24.46 5.71 11.23
CA LEU A 282 -23.19 5.15 10.75
C LEU A 282 -22.55 6.00 9.64
N HIS A 283 -23.36 6.62 8.77
CA HIS A 283 -22.87 7.45 7.68
C HIS A 283 -22.47 8.86 8.13
N THR A 284 -23.33 9.52 8.90
CA THR A 284 -23.16 10.93 9.28
C THR A 284 -22.38 11.13 10.58
N GLY A 285 -22.25 10.08 11.40
CA GLY A 285 -21.70 10.16 12.76
C GLY A 285 -22.61 10.89 13.76
N GLN A 286 -23.82 11.30 13.35
CA GLN A 286 -24.78 11.99 14.22
C GLN A 286 -25.22 11.08 15.37
N GLY A 287 -25.06 11.54 16.61
CA GLY A 287 -25.28 10.73 17.82
C GLY A 287 -24.12 9.79 18.18
N ALA A 288 -23.09 9.68 17.34
CA ALA A 288 -21.91 8.84 17.55
C ALA A 288 -20.62 9.58 17.11
N TRP A 289 -20.32 10.70 17.78
CA TRP A 289 -19.22 11.60 17.37
C TRP A 289 -17.86 10.91 17.22
N ALA A 290 -17.54 9.95 18.10
CA ALA A 290 -16.29 9.20 18.04
C ALA A 290 -16.20 8.33 16.78
N LEU A 291 -17.33 7.75 16.36
CA LEU A 291 -17.44 7.03 15.09
C LEU A 291 -17.24 7.98 13.91
N GLY A 292 -17.85 9.17 13.95
CA GLY A 292 -17.65 10.22 12.94
C GLY A 292 -16.17 10.55 12.73
N LEU A 293 -15.44 10.84 13.81
CA LEU A 293 -14.00 11.13 13.74
C LEU A 293 -13.18 9.93 13.23
N LEU A 294 -13.51 8.71 13.67
CA LEU A 294 -12.85 7.48 13.19
C LEU A 294 -13.04 7.30 11.68
N MET A 295 -14.27 7.51 11.19
CA MET A 295 -14.60 7.45 9.77
C MET A 295 -13.88 8.52 8.96
N GLY A 296 -13.83 9.76 9.46
CA GLY A 296 -13.04 10.83 8.88
C GLY A 296 -11.57 10.45 8.74
N LEU A 297 -10.95 9.92 9.80
CA LEU A 297 -9.56 9.47 9.78
C LEU A 297 -9.32 8.36 8.73
N MET A 298 -10.24 7.40 8.59
CA MET A 298 -10.13 6.36 7.57
C MET A 298 -10.27 6.92 6.15
N VAL A 299 -11.16 7.89 5.93
CA VAL A 299 -11.37 8.57 4.65
C VAL A 299 -10.21 9.49 4.27
N LEU A 300 -9.48 10.06 5.24
CA LEU A 300 -8.28 10.88 5.02
C LEU A 300 -7.18 10.16 4.21
N GLY A 301 -7.21 8.82 4.16
CA GLY A 301 -6.30 8.04 3.33
C GLY A 301 -6.56 8.19 1.82
N VAL A 302 -7.77 8.57 1.40
CA VAL A 302 -8.17 8.59 -0.02
C VAL A 302 -7.31 9.51 -0.89
N PRO A 303 -7.00 10.77 -0.52
CA PRO A 303 -6.11 11.62 -1.30
C PRO A 303 -4.73 10.98 -1.54
N ILE A 304 -4.15 10.36 -0.52
CA ILE A 304 -2.84 9.71 -0.64
C ILE A 304 -2.94 8.47 -1.53
N MET A 305 -4.03 7.70 -1.41
CA MET A 305 -4.32 6.55 -2.25
C MET A 305 -4.51 6.93 -3.72
N ALA A 306 -5.20 8.04 -3.99
CA ALA A 306 -5.41 8.57 -5.34
C ALA A 306 -4.08 8.98 -5.98
N VAL A 307 -3.27 9.78 -5.28
CA VAL A 307 -1.94 10.23 -5.78
C VAL A 307 -1.00 9.04 -5.98
N SER A 308 -0.89 8.15 -5.00
CA SER A 308 -0.03 6.97 -5.10
C SER A 308 -0.47 6.02 -6.23
N GLY A 309 -1.78 5.83 -6.41
CA GLY A 309 -2.36 5.06 -7.52
C GLY A 309 -2.03 5.67 -8.89
N LEU A 310 -2.16 7.00 -9.03
CA LEU A 310 -1.80 7.73 -10.25
C LEU A 310 -0.31 7.60 -10.56
N VAL A 311 0.56 7.72 -9.56
CA VAL A 311 2.02 7.56 -9.72
C VAL A 311 2.38 6.15 -10.18
N ILE A 312 1.78 5.11 -9.56
CA ILE A 312 1.99 3.71 -9.97
C ILE A 312 1.56 3.52 -11.43
N TRP A 313 0.39 4.04 -11.80
CA TRP A 313 -0.11 3.96 -13.17
C TRP A 313 0.80 4.69 -14.17
N TRP A 314 1.26 5.89 -13.83
CA TRP A 314 2.10 6.72 -14.69
C TRP A 314 3.46 6.06 -14.95
N ILE A 315 4.09 5.52 -13.90
CA ILE A 315 5.34 4.76 -14.02
C ILE A 315 5.12 3.55 -14.92
N ALA A 316 4.08 2.73 -14.67
CA ALA A 316 3.78 1.56 -15.48
C ALA A 316 3.50 1.90 -16.96
N ARG A 317 2.91 3.08 -17.24
CA ARG A 317 2.66 3.56 -18.60
C ARG A 317 3.95 4.02 -19.29
N ARG A 318 4.83 4.74 -18.58
CA ARG A 318 6.12 5.21 -19.12
C ARG A 318 7.13 4.07 -19.34
N SER A 319 7.06 3.02 -18.54
CA SER A 319 7.96 1.86 -18.67
C SER A 319 7.67 0.97 -19.89
N ARG A 320 6.61 1.25 -20.68
CA ARG A 320 6.36 0.52 -21.93
C ARG A 320 7.08 1.23 -23.09
N PRO A 321 8.06 0.57 -23.74
CA PRO A 321 8.72 1.13 -24.91
C PRO A 321 7.72 1.29 -26.06
N LYS A 322 7.89 2.35 -26.87
CA LYS A 322 7.17 2.50 -28.14
C LYS A 322 7.77 1.50 -29.14
N MET A 323 6.91 0.73 -29.81
CA MET A 323 7.28 -0.24 -30.85
C MET A 323 6.69 0.20 -32.20
N PRO A 324 7.29 1.18 -32.89
CA PRO A 324 6.69 1.84 -34.06
C PRO A 324 6.56 0.93 -35.30
N LYS A 325 7.36 -0.14 -35.41
CA LYS A 325 7.35 -1.08 -36.55
C LYS A 325 6.69 -2.43 -36.21
N ASN A 326 5.64 -2.43 -35.39
CA ASN A 326 4.95 -3.66 -35.02
C ASN A 326 4.05 -4.15 -36.18
N ALA A 327 4.40 -5.28 -36.80
CA ALA A 327 3.62 -5.85 -37.89
C ALA A 327 2.26 -6.37 -37.40
N ALA A 328 1.29 -6.51 -38.32
CA ALA A 328 0.03 -7.19 -38.01
C ALA A 328 0.29 -8.68 -37.74
N ALA A 329 -0.38 -9.27 -36.75
CA ALA A 329 -0.17 -10.67 -36.32
C ALA A 329 -0.23 -11.67 -37.48
N ALA A 330 -1.19 -11.49 -38.39
CA ALA A 330 -1.38 -12.36 -39.55
C ALA A 330 -0.28 -12.23 -40.61
N LYS A 331 0.50 -11.15 -40.63
CA LYS A 331 1.57 -10.92 -41.63
C LYS A 331 2.97 -11.14 -41.06
N ALA A 332 3.07 -11.47 -39.77
CA ALA A 332 4.33 -11.57 -39.08
C ALA A 332 4.95 -12.96 -39.26
N ASP A 333 6.23 -13.00 -39.63
CA ASP A 333 7.01 -14.24 -39.65
C ASP A 333 7.55 -14.60 -38.26
N THR A 334 7.69 -13.60 -37.38
CA THR A 334 8.19 -13.76 -36.02
C THR A 334 7.22 -13.13 -35.03
N VAL A 335 6.71 -13.92 -34.09
CA VAL A 335 5.83 -13.44 -33.02
C VAL A 335 6.58 -13.42 -31.70
N ILE A 336 6.63 -12.26 -31.03
CA ILE A 336 7.22 -12.09 -29.70
C ILE A 336 6.10 -11.98 -28.67
N LEU A 337 6.02 -12.93 -27.74
CA LEU A 337 5.05 -12.95 -26.65
C LEU A 337 5.71 -12.52 -25.34
N VAL A 338 5.23 -11.44 -24.74
CA VAL A 338 5.89 -10.83 -23.56
C VAL A 338 5.07 -10.99 -22.28
N GLY A 339 5.67 -11.65 -21.30
CA GLY A 339 5.25 -11.74 -19.91
C GLY A 339 6.04 -10.75 -19.06
N SER A 340 5.42 -9.66 -18.62
CA SER A 340 6.05 -8.59 -17.84
C SER A 340 5.05 -7.96 -16.89
N GLU A 341 5.50 -7.71 -15.66
CA GLU A 341 4.73 -6.98 -14.67
C GLU A 341 5.01 -5.47 -14.75
N GLY A 342 6.29 -5.08 -14.61
CA GLY A 342 6.73 -3.69 -14.49
C GLY A 342 7.18 -3.03 -15.80
N GLY A 343 7.15 -3.75 -16.92
CA GLY A 343 7.55 -3.22 -18.23
C GLY A 343 9.01 -3.46 -18.61
N SER A 344 9.89 -3.93 -17.71
CA SER A 344 11.31 -4.14 -18.01
C SER A 344 11.53 -5.13 -19.15
N THR A 345 10.85 -6.28 -19.12
CA THR A 345 10.88 -7.30 -20.19
C THR A 345 10.44 -6.74 -21.55
N TRP A 346 9.57 -5.73 -21.56
CA TRP A 346 9.19 -5.07 -22.81
C TRP A 346 10.36 -4.32 -23.44
N GLY A 347 11.30 -3.79 -22.64
CA GLY A 347 12.54 -3.19 -23.13
C GLY A 347 13.39 -4.19 -23.91
N PHE A 348 13.59 -5.39 -23.36
CA PHE A 348 14.28 -6.49 -24.05
C PHE A 348 13.55 -6.91 -25.33
N ALA A 349 12.22 -7.05 -25.27
CA ALA A 349 11.41 -7.36 -26.44
C ALA A 349 11.53 -6.29 -27.54
N ALA A 350 11.63 -5.01 -27.17
CA ALA A 350 11.83 -3.91 -28.12
C ALA A 350 13.22 -3.95 -28.76
N THR A 351 14.28 -4.26 -28.01
CA THR A 351 15.63 -4.48 -28.56
C THR A 351 15.64 -5.65 -29.54
N LEU A 352 15.04 -6.79 -29.17
CA LEU A 352 14.92 -7.95 -30.04
C LEU A 352 14.14 -7.65 -31.33
N GLN A 353 12.98 -6.99 -31.20
CA GLN A 353 12.19 -6.58 -32.35
C GLN A 353 13.01 -5.68 -33.28
N LYS A 354 13.71 -4.68 -32.75
CA LYS A 354 14.53 -3.76 -33.55
C LYS A 354 15.61 -4.51 -34.32
N ALA A 355 16.30 -5.46 -33.67
CA ALA A 355 17.35 -6.27 -34.30
C ALA A 355 16.79 -7.17 -35.41
N LEU A 356 15.68 -7.87 -35.15
CA LEU A 356 15.03 -8.74 -36.14
C LEU A 356 14.47 -7.96 -37.33
N VAL A 357 13.81 -6.82 -37.09
CA VAL A 357 13.31 -5.94 -38.16
C VAL A 357 14.46 -5.37 -39.00
N ALA A 358 15.62 -5.07 -38.39
CA ALA A 358 16.80 -4.64 -39.12
C ALA A 358 17.37 -5.73 -40.05
N LYS A 359 17.06 -7.00 -39.79
CA LYS A 359 17.40 -8.15 -40.66
C LYS A 359 16.27 -8.55 -41.62
N GLY A 360 15.20 -7.76 -41.69
CA GLY A 360 14.11 -7.96 -42.66
C GLY A 360 12.92 -8.79 -42.16
N HIS A 361 12.93 -9.23 -40.89
CA HIS A 361 11.79 -9.96 -40.33
C HIS A 361 10.56 -9.06 -40.12
N ALA A 362 9.38 -9.61 -40.38
CA ALA A 362 8.10 -8.99 -40.06
C ALA A 362 7.70 -9.39 -38.64
N VAL A 363 8.01 -8.54 -37.65
CA VAL A 363 7.88 -8.91 -36.23
C VAL A 363 6.60 -8.37 -35.61
N HIS A 364 5.82 -9.27 -34.97
CA HIS A 364 4.68 -8.92 -34.13
C HIS A 364 4.97 -9.16 -32.64
N ALA A 365 5.04 -8.10 -31.85
CA ALA A 365 5.17 -8.17 -30.39
C ALA A 365 3.81 -7.94 -29.69
N ALA A 366 3.44 -8.85 -28.79
CA ALA A 366 2.19 -8.82 -28.04
C ALA A 366 2.33 -9.35 -26.60
N PRO A 367 1.46 -8.95 -25.66
CA PRO A 367 1.43 -9.57 -24.34
C PRO A 367 1.00 -11.03 -24.45
N MET A 368 1.58 -11.91 -23.64
CA MET A 368 1.24 -13.35 -23.59
C MET A 368 -0.27 -13.60 -23.37
N SER A 369 -0.98 -12.74 -22.65
CA SER A 369 -2.45 -12.80 -22.46
C SER A 369 -3.25 -12.71 -23.76
N ARG A 370 -2.68 -12.14 -24.83
CA ARG A 370 -3.26 -12.07 -26.18
C ARG A 370 -2.84 -13.24 -27.07
N PHE A 371 -2.19 -14.27 -26.53
CA PHE A 371 -1.87 -15.49 -27.26
C PHE A 371 -3.14 -16.05 -27.92
N ASN A 372 -3.10 -16.11 -29.25
CA ASN A 372 -4.11 -16.69 -30.11
C ASN A 372 -3.42 -17.25 -31.38
N PRO A 373 -3.11 -18.55 -31.41
CA PRO A 373 -2.34 -19.14 -32.51
C PRO A 373 -3.05 -19.05 -33.86
N LYS A 374 -4.40 -18.98 -33.89
CA LYS A 374 -5.18 -18.83 -35.13
C LYS A 374 -4.87 -17.52 -35.88
N GLN A 375 -4.32 -16.52 -35.20
CA GLN A 375 -3.95 -15.23 -35.79
C GLN A 375 -2.50 -15.19 -36.31
N TYR A 376 -1.71 -16.24 -36.10
CA TYR A 376 -0.29 -16.30 -36.43
C TYR A 376 -0.02 -17.19 -37.65
N SER A 377 -0.84 -17.04 -38.70
CA SER A 377 -0.85 -17.94 -39.87
C SER A 377 0.47 -17.98 -40.65
N HIS A 378 1.21 -16.87 -40.68
CA HIS A 378 2.50 -16.76 -41.38
C HIS A 378 3.72 -16.90 -40.45
N ALA A 379 3.50 -17.14 -39.15
CA ALA A 379 4.59 -17.22 -38.19
C ALA A 379 5.44 -18.47 -38.44
N LYS A 380 6.75 -18.29 -38.58
CA LYS A 380 7.75 -19.35 -38.61
C LYS A 380 8.28 -19.65 -37.22
N GLN A 381 8.35 -18.61 -36.37
CA GLN A 381 8.78 -18.73 -34.98
C GLN A 381 7.95 -17.88 -34.01
N ILE A 382 7.82 -18.40 -32.79
CA ILE A 382 7.25 -17.71 -31.64
C ILE A 382 8.31 -17.64 -30.53
N LEU A 383 8.70 -16.42 -30.15
CA LEU A 383 9.68 -16.14 -29.11
C LEU A 383 8.93 -15.67 -27.85
N VAL A 384 9.02 -16.44 -26.77
CA VAL A 384 8.33 -16.16 -25.51
C VAL A 384 9.32 -15.58 -24.51
N LEU A 385 9.14 -14.31 -24.15
CA LEU A 385 9.93 -13.62 -23.13
C LEU A 385 9.10 -13.57 -21.84
N ALA A 386 9.34 -14.51 -20.93
CA ALA A 386 8.51 -14.73 -19.74
C ALA A 386 9.23 -14.30 -18.46
N ALA A 387 8.78 -13.21 -17.83
CA ALA A 387 9.22 -12.84 -16.49
C ALA A 387 8.44 -13.60 -15.41
N THR A 388 9.09 -13.89 -14.29
CA THR A 388 8.44 -14.40 -13.07
C THR A 388 8.06 -13.26 -12.13
N TYR A 389 6.91 -13.37 -11.44
CA TYR A 389 6.46 -12.35 -10.48
C TYR A 389 5.94 -12.94 -9.16
N GLY A 390 6.20 -12.26 -8.05
CA GLY A 390 5.80 -12.71 -6.71
C GLY A 390 6.44 -14.05 -6.35
N ASP A 391 5.64 -14.97 -5.80
CA ASP A 391 6.07 -16.32 -5.39
C ASP A 391 6.16 -17.29 -6.59
N GLY A 392 6.85 -16.91 -7.65
CA GLY A 392 7.00 -17.77 -8.83
C GLY A 392 5.85 -17.73 -9.84
N THR A 393 4.94 -16.76 -9.73
CA THR A 393 3.68 -16.71 -10.49
C THR A 393 3.77 -15.93 -11.81
N ALA A 394 2.73 -16.08 -12.65
CA ALA A 394 2.59 -15.36 -13.90
C ALA A 394 2.44 -13.84 -13.70
N PRO A 395 3.17 -13.00 -14.46
CA PRO A 395 2.97 -11.56 -14.46
C PRO A 395 1.63 -11.20 -15.11
N ALA A 396 1.13 -9.99 -14.86
CA ALA A 396 -0.19 -9.56 -15.33
C ALA A 396 -0.36 -9.64 -16.87
N SER A 397 0.70 -9.42 -17.65
CA SER A 397 0.61 -9.52 -19.12
C SER A 397 0.58 -10.95 -19.64
N ALA A 398 0.80 -11.96 -18.79
CA ALA A 398 0.77 -13.39 -19.12
C ALA A 398 -0.43 -14.13 -18.51
N LYS A 399 -1.40 -13.42 -17.94
CA LYS A 399 -2.59 -14.04 -17.37
C LYS A 399 -3.34 -14.86 -18.41
N GLY A 400 -3.69 -16.10 -18.06
CA GLY A 400 -4.46 -17.00 -18.91
C GLY A 400 -3.62 -17.73 -19.97
N PHE A 401 -2.30 -17.51 -20.00
CA PHE A 401 -1.45 -18.05 -21.04
C PHE A 401 -1.25 -19.56 -20.89
N ILE A 402 -0.95 -20.04 -19.67
CA ILE A 402 -0.76 -21.47 -19.41
C ILE A 402 -2.04 -22.23 -19.70
N GLU A 403 -3.19 -21.70 -19.28
CA GLU A 403 -4.49 -22.32 -19.51
C GLU A 403 -4.80 -22.42 -21.01
N LYS A 404 -4.47 -21.37 -21.79
CA LYS A 404 -4.61 -21.40 -23.25
C LYS A 404 -3.65 -22.36 -23.93
N LEU A 405 -2.41 -22.47 -23.43
CA LEU A 405 -1.41 -23.39 -23.94
C LEU A 405 -1.83 -24.84 -23.68
N ALA A 406 -2.30 -25.12 -22.46
CA ALA A 406 -2.85 -26.42 -22.07
C ALA A 406 -4.12 -26.78 -22.84
N ALA A 407 -4.91 -25.79 -23.27
CA ALA A 407 -6.12 -26.00 -24.07
C ALA A 407 -5.86 -26.22 -25.58
N LEU A 408 -4.61 -26.14 -26.05
CA LEU A 408 -4.30 -26.45 -27.45
C LEU A 408 -4.50 -27.95 -27.73
N GLU A 409 -5.30 -28.25 -28.74
CA GLU A 409 -5.44 -29.61 -29.27
C GLU A 409 -4.20 -30.03 -30.06
N THR A 410 -3.67 -29.12 -30.88
CA THR A 410 -2.46 -29.33 -31.68
C THR A 410 -1.47 -28.18 -31.49
N PRO A 411 -0.15 -28.44 -31.45
CA PRO A 411 0.86 -27.40 -31.35
C PRO A 411 0.89 -26.56 -32.65
N PRO A 412 1.17 -25.24 -32.56
CA PRO A 412 1.39 -24.42 -33.75
C PRO A 412 2.53 -24.95 -34.62
N SER A 413 2.43 -24.78 -35.94
CA SER A 413 3.51 -25.13 -36.88
C SER A 413 4.79 -24.29 -36.70
N ALA A 414 4.64 -23.08 -36.17
CA ALA A 414 5.75 -22.19 -35.83
C ALA A 414 6.59 -22.78 -34.68
N LYS A 415 7.92 -22.75 -34.77
CA LYS A 415 8.80 -23.23 -33.69
C LYS A 415 8.79 -22.26 -32.50
N VAL A 416 9.01 -22.77 -31.28
CA VAL A 416 8.98 -21.95 -30.05
C VAL A 416 10.35 -21.83 -29.39
N SER A 417 10.69 -20.66 -28.86
CA SER A 417 11.80 -20.51 -27.90
C SER A 417 11.31 -19.73 -26.68
N VAL A 418 11.64 -20.22 -25.48
CA VAL A 418 11.26 -19.59 -24.22
C VAL A 418 12.51 -19.02 -23.56
N LEU A 419 12.51 -17.70 -23.33
CA LEU A 419 13.51 -16.99 -22.58
C LEU A 419 12.92 -16.53 -21.24
N GLY A 420 13.43 -17.10 -20.15
CA GLY A 420 12.99 -16.77 -18.79
C GLY A 420 13.71 -15.54 -18.24
N PHE A 421 12.96 -14.60 -17.67
CA PHE A 421 13.51 -13.47 -16.91
C PHE A 421 13.24 -13.68 -15.43
N GLY A 422 14.30 -13.80 -14.64
CA GLY A 422 14.21 -14.02 -13.21
C GLY A 422 15.32 -13.31 -12.47
N ASP A 423 15.35 -13.51 -11.16
CA ASP A 423 16.41 -13.03 -10.28
C ASP A 423 16.74 -14.18 -9.31
N ARG A 424 17.99 -14.63 -9.34
CA ARG A 424 18.44 -15.80 -8.55
C ARG A 424 18.41 -15.55 -7.04
N GLN A 425 18.19 -14.31 -6.60
CA GLN A 425 17.96 -13.99 -5.19
C GLN A 425 16.61 -14.51 -4.68
N PHE A 426 15.68 -14.86 -5.58
CA PHE A 426 14.38 -15.44 -5.23
C PHE A 426 14.42 -16.97 -5.35
N PRO A 427 13.85 -17.72 -4.39
CA PRO A 427 13.81 -19.19 -4.44
C PRO A 427 13.15 -19.74 -5.71
N ALA A 428 12.14 -19.03 -6.23
CA ALA A 428 11.40 -19.39 -7.44
C ALA A 428 12.01 -18.79 -8.72
N TYR A 429 13.34 -18.91 -8.91
CA TYR A 429 14.06 -18.37 -10.07
C TYR A 429 13.46 -18.89 -11.38
N CYS A 430 13.00 -17.97 -12.25
CA CYS A 430 12.38 -18.27 -13.54
C CYS A 430 11.22 -19.29 -13.48
N ALA A 431 10.59 -19.51 -12.31
CA ALA A 431 9.60 -20.57 -12.12
C ALA A 431 8.41 -20.51 -13.11
N PHE A 432 7.88 -19.31 -13.40
CA PHE A 432 6.82 -19.17 -14.40
C PHE A 432 7.30 -19.49 -15.82
N ALA A 433 8.51 -19.08 -16.18
CA ALA A 433 9.07 -19.38 -17.50
C ALA A 433 9.37 -20.88 -17.67
N ASN A 434 9.85 -21.54 -16.60
CA ASN A 434 9.99 -22.99 -16.54
C ASN A 434 8.64 -23.69 -16.76
N LEU A 435 7.58 -23.22 -16.10
CA LEU A 435 6.23 -23.75 -16.29
C LEU A 435 5.76 -23.60 -17.75
N VAL A 436 6.04 -22.46 -18.38
CA VAL A 436 5.73 -22.23 -19.80
C VAL A 436 6.49 -23.20 -20.71
N ALA A 437 7.79 -23.38 -20.49
CA ALA A 437 8.61 -24.31 -21.27
C ALA A 437 8.14 -25.76 -21.10
N ALA A 438 7.86 -26.17 -19.86
CA ALA A 438 7.37 -27.51 -19.54
C ALA A 438 6.02 -27.80 -20.20
N GLU A 439 5.07 -26.85 -20.16
CA GLU A 439 3.76 -27.03 -20.79
C GLU A 439 3.85 -27.03 -22.33
N ALA A 440 4.75 -26.23 -22.92
CA ALA A 440 5.00 -26.25 -24.36
C ALA A 440 5.59 -27.59 -24.82
N ALA A 441 6.57 -28.12 -24.07
CA ALA A 441 7.16 -29.43 -24.33
C ALA A 441 6.13 -30.56 -24.20
N LYS A 442 5.27 -30.51 -23.17
CA LYS A 442 4.17 -31.48 -22.96
C LYS A 442 3.20 -31.51 -24.14
N LYS A 443 2.99 -30.39 -24.84
CA LYS A 443 2.16 -30.28 -26.05
C LYS A 443 2.87 -30.71 -27.33
N GLY A 444 4.12 -31.16 -27.25
CA GLY A 444 4.92 -31.52 -28.43
C GLY A 444 5.24 -30.31 -29.31
N TRP A 445 5.27 -29.10 -28.75
CA TRP A 445 5.60 -27.91 -29.52
C TRP A 445 7.08 -27.93 -29.91
N GLN A 446 7.36 -27.92 -31.22
CA GLN A 446 8.72 -27.97 -31.74
C GLN A 446 9.56 -26.79 -31.24
N GLU A 447 10.67 -27.11 -30.55
CA GLU A 447 11.59 -26.13 -30.00
C GLU A 447 12.51 -25.55 -31.09
N LEU A 448 12.68 -24.22 -31.10
CA LEU A 448 13.63 -23.49 -31.94
C LEU A 448 15.02 -23.43 -31.28
N LEU A 449 15.02 -23.19 -29.97
CA LEU A 449 16.20 -23.07 -29.12
C LEU A 449 15.87 -23.59 -27.73
N PRO A 450 16.81 -24.28 -27.05
CA PRO A 450 16.65 -24.70 -25.67
C PRO A 450 16.23 -23.54 -24.76
N PHE A 451 15.42 -23.85 -23.74
CA PHE A 451 15.09 -22.92 -22.68
C PHE A 451 16.35 -22.30 -22.04
N GLU A 452 16.45 -20.97 -22.08
CA GLU A 452 17.51 -20.20 -21.44
C GLU A 452 16.93 -19.17 -20.44
N THR A 453 17.80 -18.66 -19.56
CA THR A 453 17.40 -17.68 -18.54
C THR A 453 18.30 -16.46 -18.53
N VAL A 454 17.70 -15.30 -18.26
CA VAL A 454 18.37 -14.02 -18.01
C VAL A 454 18.27 -13.72 -16.53
N ASP A 455 19.40 -13.70 -15.84
CA ASP A 455 19.46 -13.37 -14.41
C ASP A 455 19.48 -11.85 -14.24
N SER A 456 18.60 -11.32 -13.40
CA SER A 456 18.61 -9.93 -12.94
C SER A 456 18.61 -8.90 -14.08
N GLN A 457 17.93 -9.21 -15.18
CA GLN A 457 17.89 -8.37 -16.39
C GLN A 457 19.29 -8.11 -16.99
N SER A 458 20.18 -9.10 -16.93
CA SER A 458 21.52 -9.08 -17.53
C SER A 458 21.47 -8.86 -19.05
N PRO A 459 22.01 -7.75 -19.58
CA PRO A 459 22.15 -7.57 -21.02
C PRO A 459 23.12 -8.56 -21.66
N GLN A 460 24.11 -9.06 -20.89
CA GLN A 460 25.06 -10.05 -21.39
C GLN A 460 24.40 -11.41 -21.63
N ASP A 461 23.58 -11.88 -20.69
CA ASP A 461 22.82 -13.14 -20.87
C ASP A 461 21.89 -13.03 -22.08
N PHE A 462 21.25 -11.86 -22.22
CA PHE A 462 20.38 -11.57 -23.36
C PHE A 462 21.14 -11.50 -24.69
N ALA A 463 22.32 -10.87 -24.71
CA ALA A 463 23.17 -10.81 -25.90
C ALA A 463 23.67 -12.20 -26.31
N ARG A 464 24.10 -13.03 -25.34
CA ARG A 464 24.51 -14.42 -25.59
C ARG A 464 23.37 -15.23 -26.21
N TRP A 465 22.18 -15.15 -25.62
CA TRP A 465 20.99 -15.79 -26.20
C TRP A 465 20.68 -15.24 -27.60
N GLY A 466 20.85 -13.94 -27.82
CA GLY A 466 20.70 -13.29 -29.12
C GLY A 466 21.62 -13.85 -30.20
N ILE A 467 22.89 -14.10 -29.86
CA ILE A 467 23.86 -14.74 -30.76
C ILE A 467 23.40 -16.16 -31.12
N ASN A 468 22.94 -16.94 -30.12
CA ASN A 468 22.42 -18.29 -30.35
C ASN A 468 21.18 -18.27 -31.27
N LEU A 469 20.26 -17.33 -31.04
CA LEU A 469 19.09 -17.12 -31.89
C LEU A 469 19.49 -16.72 -33.30
N GLY A 470 20.44 -15.81 -33.45
CA GLY A 470 20.96 -15.38 -34.73
C GLY A 470 21.50 -16.56 -35.56
N LYS A 471 22.30 -17.42 -34.94
CA LYS A 471 22.83 -18.64 -35.59
C LYS A 471 21.73 -19.54 -36.13
N VAL A 472 20.67 -19.78 -35.34
CA VAL A 472 19.54 -20.63 -35.76
C VAL A 472 18.71 -19.97 -36.87
N LEU A 473 18.58 -18.64 -36.86
CA LEU A 473 17.85 -17.90 -37.87
C LEU A 473 18.67 -17.57 -39.14
N GLY A 474 19.98 -17.86 -39.15
CA GLY A 474 20.87 -17.53 -40.27
C GLY A 474 21.23 -16.04 -40.34
N HIS A 475 21.20 -15.33 -39.21
CA HIS A 475 21.47 -13.89 -39.12
C HIS A 475 22.47 -13.58 -38.00
N ASP A 476 23.34 -12.60 -38.23
CA ASP A 476 24.14 -12.03 -37.15
C ASP A 476 23.29 -11.04 -36.32
N LEU A 477 22.78 -11.51 -35.18
CA LEU A 477 21.92 -10.75 -34.28
C LEU A 477 22.70 -10.20 -33.10
N GLU A 478 23.10 -8.93 -33.20
CA GLU A 478 23.70 -8.20 -32.09
C GLU A 478 22.62 -7.54 -31.22
N LEU A 479 22.33 -8.14 -30.06
CA LEU A 479 21.35 -7.60 -29.12
C LEU A 479 22.01 -6.67 -28.09
N ALA A 480 22.26 -5.43 -28.49
CA ALA A 480 22.69 -4.37 -27.58
C ALA A 480 21.50 -3.82 -26.78
N HIS A 481 21.06 -4.53 -25.74
CA HIS A 481 20.05 -3.99 -24.82
C HIS A 481 20.69 -3.00 -23.85
N GLU A 482 20.42 -1.71 -24.07
CA GLU A 482 20.80 -0.67 -23.13
C GLU A 482 19.62 -0.39 -22.18
N PRO A 483 19.69 -0.84 -20.91
CA PRO A 483 18.73 -0.37 -19.93
C PRO A 483 18.87 1.15 -19.79
N ALA A 484 17.74 1.84 -19.57
CA ALA A 484 17.76 3.29 -19.40
C ALA A 484 18.75 3.68 -18.29
N ARG A 485 19.79 4.43 -18.65
CA ARG A 485 20.86 4.81 -17.71
C ARG A 485 20.22 5.56 -16.54
N PRO A 486 20.39 5.08 -15.29
CA PRO A 486 19.89 5.80 -14.12
C PRO A 486 20.59 7.14 -14.04
N ARG A 487 19.90 8.15 -13.49
CA ARG A 487 20.57 9.42 -13.18
C ARG A 487 21.64 9.17 -12.13
N THR A 488 22.89 9.40 -12.51
CA THR A 488 24.07 9.26 -11.66
C THR A 488 24.50 10.62 -11.11
N HIS A 489 25.29 10.55 -10.06
CA HIS A 489 26.01 11.67 -9.49
C HIS A 489 27.49 11.31 -9.43
N GLN A 490 28.33 12.31 -9.65
CA GLN A 490 29.75 12.18 -9.44
C GLN A 490 30.05 12.05 -7.94
N LEU A 491 30.82 11.02 -7.56
CA LEU A 491 31.23 10.72 -6.21
C LEU A 491 32.76 10.71 -6.15
N THR A 492 33.34 11.61 -5.37
CA THR A 492 34.80 11.76 -5.24
C THR A 492 35.32 10.89 -4.10
N LEU A 493 36.35 10.08 -4.38
CA LEU A 493 37.00 9.22 -3.40
C LEU A 493 37.79 10.07 -2.39
N ILE A 494 37.50 9.88 -1.11
CA ILE A 494 38.15 10.60 0.00
C ILE A 494 39.03 9.72 0.86
N SER A 495 38.82 8.39 0.86
CA SER A 495 39.63 7.45 1.62
C SER A 495 39.60 6.06 0.99
N ARG A 496 40.73 5.36 1.05
CA ARG A 496 40.95 4.01 0.54
C ARG A 496 41.76 3.21 1.57
N ARG A 497 41.35 1.97 1.85
CA ARG A 497 42.09 1.01 2.68
C ARG A 497 42.15 -0.34 1.95
N GLU A 498 43.33 -0.94 1.89
CA GLU A 498 43.58 -2.20 1.15
C GLU A 498 43.81 -3.36 2.10
N TYR A 499 43.36 -4.55 1.70
CA TYR A 499 43.42 -5.79 2.45
C TYR A 499 43.62 -6.98 1.51
N GLY A 500 44.06 -8.11 2.06
CA GLY A 500 44.02 -9.42 1.41
C GLY A 500 45.01 -9.62 0.26
N ILE A 501 46.06 -8.79 0.18
CA ILE A 501 47.09 -8.88 -0.86
C ILE A 501 47.86 -10.20 -0.74
N GLU A 502 48.32 -10.54 0.46
CA GLU A 502 49.15 -11.74 0.72
C GLU A 502 48.38 -13.04 0.49
N VAL A 503 47.07 -13.03 0.76
CA VAL A 503 46.19 -14.20 0.54
C VAL A 503 45.60 -14.27 -0.87
N GLN A 504 46.11 -13.47 -1.83
CA GLN A 504 45.65 -13.40 -3.22
C GLN A 504 44.13 -13.13 -3.35
N ALA A 505 43.58 -12.29 -2.46
CA ALA A 505 42.22 -11.77 -2.57
C ALA A 505 42.20 -10.27 -2.27
N PRO A 506 42.81 -9.45 -3.15
CA PRO A 506 42.88 -8.00 -2.95
C PRO A 506 41.47 -7.43 -2.82
N THR A 507 41.25 -6.77 -1.68
CA THR A 507 39.97 -6.20 -1.26
C THR A 507 40.23 -4.77 -0.79
N VAL A 508 39.34 -3.85 -1.15
CA VAL A 508 39.46 -2.43 -0.81
C VAL A 508 38.18 -1.93 -0.16
N ILE A 509 38.35 -1.11 0.88
CA ILE A 509 37.28 -0.30 1.46
C ILE A 509 37.44 1.12 0.90
N LEU A 510 36.41 1.61 0.23
CA LEU A 510 36.39 2.91 -0.43
C LEU A 510 35.35 3.82 0.21
N ARG A 511 35.73 5.03 0.58
CA ARG A 511 34.81 6.08 1.04
C ARG A 511 34.75 7.21 0.03
N PHE A 512 33.55 7.62 -0.33
CA PHE A 512 33.28 8.73 -1.23
C PHE A 512 32.56 9.88 -0.50
N ALA A 513 32.89 11.11 -0.89
CA ALA A 513 32.21 12.30 -0.41
C ALA A 513 30.75 12.34 -0.90
N LEU A 514 29.86 12.86 -0.05
CA LEU A 514 28.50 13.15 -0.47
C LEU A 514 28.47 14.34 -1.44
N PRO A 515 27.76 14.24 -2.59
CA PRO A 515 27.63 15.35 -3.51
C PRO A 515 26.99 16.56 -2.82
N ARG A 516 27.63 17.72 -2.94
CA ARG A 516 27.05 18.99 -2.48
C ARG A 516 25.94 19.40 -3.46
N ALA A 517 24.70 19.38 -2.99
CA ALA A 517 23.55 19.89 -3.74
C ALA A 517 22.95 21.08 -2.99
N GLY A 518 22.77 22.21 -3.69
CA GLY A 518 22.08 23.38 -3.14
C GLY A 518 20.64 23.05 -2.72
N ILE A 519 20.09 23.86 -1.80
CA ILE A 519 18.74 23.66 -1.24
C ILE A 519 17.68 23.59 -2.36
N LEU A 520 17.80 24.45 -3.38
CA LEU A 520 16.90 24.46 -4.54
C LEU A 520 16.94 23.14 -5.34
N ALA A 521 18.13 22.57 -5.55
CA ALA A 521 18.31 21.29 -6.26
C ALA A 521 17.73 20.11 -5.46
N ARG A 522 17.80 20.17 -4.11
CA ARG A 522 17.15 19.18 -3.24
C ARG A 522 15.63 19.24 -3.31
N LEU A 523 15.04 20.45 -3.30
CA LEU A 523 13.59 20.64 -3.43
C LEU A 523 13.05 20.16 -4.79
N GLN A 524 13.84 20.30 -5.86
CA GLN A 524 13.51 19.79 -7.19
C GLN A 524 13.72 18.26 -7.35
N GLY A 525 14.10 17.55 -6.28
CA GLY A 525 14.37 16.11 -6.33
C GLY A 525 15.63 15.73 -7.12
N LYS A 526 16.55 16.68 -7.34
CA LYS A 526 17.84 16.50 -8.02
C LYS A 526 19.02 16.30 -7.05
N GLY A 527 18.75 16.25 -5.73
CA GLY A 527 19.78 15.97 -4.73
C GLY A 527 20.14 14.48 -4.64
N PHE A 528 21.34 14.19 -4.13
CA PHE A 528 21.73 12.81 -3.82
C PHE A 528 20.75 12.23 -2.78
N LYS A 529 20.18 11.05 -3.08
CA LYS A 529 19.14 10.44 -2.25
C LYS A 529 19.69 10.09 -0.87
N ARG A 530 18.85 10.20 0.16
CA ARG A 530 19.14 9.60 1.47
C ARG A 530 19.20 8.08 1.34
N PHE A 531 20.16 7.49 2.05
CA PHE A 531 20.44 6.07 2.16
C PHE A 531 20.80 5.69 3.60
N SER A 532 20.67 4.41 3.89
CA SER A 532 21.10 3.76 5.11
C SER A 532 22.09 2.64 4.80
N ALA A 533 22.82 2.16 5.81
CA ALA A 533 23.55 0.90 5.69
C ALA A 533 22.61 -0.21 5.19
N GLY A 534 23.12 -1.12 4.35
CA GLY A 534 22.34 -2.16 3.68
C GLY A 534 21.68 -1.75 2.36
N ASP A 535 21.44 -0.45 2.10
CA ASP A 535 21.11 0.03 0.75
C ASP A 535 22.29 -0.22 -0.22
N LEU A 536 22.08 -0.06 -1.53
CA LEU A 536 23.10 -0.36 -2.54
C LEU A 536 23.59 0.90 -3.26
N LEU A 537 24.90 1.00 -3.48
CA LEU A 537 25.51 1.93 -4.42
C LEU A 537 25.60 1.27 -5.80
N GLY A 538 24.88 1.82 -6.79
CA GLY A 538 25.08 1.47 -8.19
C GLY A 538 26.18 2.32 -8.80
N VAL A 539 27.29 1.70 -9.19
CA VAL A 539 28.42 2.33 -9.88
C VAL A 539 28.35 2.01 -11.37
N VAL A 540 28.40 3.04 -12.22
CA VAL A 540 28.48 2.87 -13.67
C VAL A 540 29.95 2.97 -14.07
N PRO A 541 30.62 1.85 -14.41
CA PRO A 541 32.03 1.89 -14.80
C PRO A 541 32.18 2.57 -16.17
N GLN A 542 33.35 3.17 -16.40
CA GLN A 542 33.68 3.75 -17.70
C GLN A 542 33.68 2.65 -18.77
N GLY A 543 33.04 2.90 -19.90
CA GLY A 543 32.90 1.93 -20.99
C GLY A 543 31.76 0.92 -20.84
N ALA A 544 30.88 1.05 -19.83
CA ALA A 544 29.65 0.25 -19.75
C ALA A 544 28.41 1.11 -19.52
N SER A 545 27.27 0.65 -20.06
CA SER A 545 25.95 1.24 -19.82
C SER A 545 25.23 0.64 -18.59
N VAL A 546 25.75 -0.46 -18.04
CA VAL A 546 25.16 -1.22 -16.94
C VAL A 546 25.87 -0.91 -15.63
N ALA A 547 25.10 -0.57 -14.60
CA ALA A 547 25.63 -0.31 -13.26
C ALA A 547 25.92 -1.62 -12.51
N ARG A 548 26.98 -1.64 -11.71
CA ARG A 548 27.26 -2.69 -10.72
C ARG A 548 26.85 -2.22 -9.32
N LEU A 549 26.17 -3.07 -8.57
CA LEU A 549 25.67 -2.76 -7.24
C LEU A 549 26.64 -3.22 -6.17
N TYR A 550 26.84 -2.39 -5.15
CA TYR A 550 27.68 -2.66 -3.99
C TYR A 550 26.91 -2.32 -2.71
N SER A 551 26.91 -3.21 -1.74
CA SER A 551 26.20 -3.01 -0.48
C SER A 551 26.89 -1.93 0.37
N LEU A 552 26.10 -0.96 0.82
CA LEU A 552 26.59 0.21 1.56
C LEU A 552 26.93 -0.17 2.99
N ALA A 553 28.16 0.17 3.38
CA ALA A 553 28.67 0.08 4.73
C ALA A 553 28.40 1.35 5.55
N SER A 554 27.67 2.32 5.02
CA SER A 554 27.41 3.62 5.66
C SER A 554 25.98 4.09 5.43
N GLY A 555 25.48 4.97 6.29
CA GLY A 555 24.26 5.74 6.11
C GLY A 555 24.54 7.23 5.83
N THR A 556 23.50 7.95 5.42
CA THR A 556 23.60 9.40 5.09
C THR A 556 24.14 10.22 6.26
N ARG A 557 23.88 9.79 7.50
CA ARG A 557 24.30 10.47 8.72
C ARG A 557 25.82 10.39 8.96
N ASP A 558 26.49 9.41 8.36
CA ASP A 558 27.94 9.25 8.48
C ASP A 558 28.70 10.31 7.67
N GLY A 559 28.03 11.00 6.74
CA GLY A 559 28.63 12.06 5.93
C GLY A 559 29.40 11.56 4.70
N PHE A 560 29.46 10.24 4.48
CA PHE A 560 30.14 9.62 3.35
C PHE A 560 29.38 8.39 2.83
N VAL A 561 29.78 7.93 1.64
CA VAL A 561 29.34 6.66 1.02
C VAL A 561 30.49 5.67 1.11
N GLU A 562 30.31 4.55 1.81
CA GLU A 562 31.34 3.51 1.96
C GLU A 562 30.90 2.19 1.33
N ILE A 563 31.81 1.57 0.57
CA ILE A 563 31.64 0.25 -0.03
C ILE A 563 32.87 -0.62 0.21
N CYS A 564 32.67 -1.94 0.29
CA CYS A 564 33.73 -2.93 0.38
C CYS A 564 33.77 -3.77 -0.92
N VAL A 565 34.91 -3.79 -1.60
CA VAL A 565 35.04 -4.29 -2.97
C VAL A 565 36.19 -5.28 -3.08
N ARG A 566 35.92 -6.48 -3.56
CA ARG A 566 36.95 -7.49 -3.89
C ARG A 566 37.26 -7.46 -5.38
N LYS A 567 38.53 -7.63 -5.73
CA LYS A 567 38.94 -7.81 -7.13
C LYS A 567 38.38 -9.11 -7.68
N HIS A 568 37.70 -9.03 -8.82
CA HIS A 568 37.35 -10.20 -9.61
C HIS A 568 38.27 -10.25 -10.83
N ALA A 569 38.77 -11.44 -11.15
CA ALA A 569 39.50 -11.65 -12.40
C ALA A 569 38.61 -11.22 -13.57
N HIS A 570 39.16 -10.39 -14.46
CA HIS A 570 38.45 -9.80 -15.61
C HIS A 570 37.22 -8.93 -15.28
N GLY A 571 37.03 -8.54 -14.01
CA GLY A 571 35.94 -7.66 -13.60
C GLY A 571 36.20 -6.20 -13.98
N LEU A 572 35.42 -5.63 -14.91
CA LEU A 572 35.57 -4.23 -15.34
C LEU A 572 35.41 -3.24 -14.18
N CYS A 573 34.28 -3.31 -13.45
CA CYS A 573 33.97 -2.36 -12.39
C CYS A 573 34.89 -2.53 -11.17
N SER A 574 35.12 -3.77 -10.71
CA SER A 574 36.05 -4.02 -9.60
C SER A 574 37.49 -3.65 -9.96
N GLY A 575 37.93 -3.90 -11.21
CA GLY A 575 39.23 -3.45 -11.70
C GLY A 575 39.40 -1.93 -11.66
N GLN A 576 38.41 -1.19 -12.16
CA GLN A 576 38.42 0.28 -12.12
C GLN A 576 38.40 0.81 -10.68
N LEU A 577 37.54 0.27 -9.81
CA LEU A 577 37.44 0.69 -8.41
C LEU A 577 38.74 0.45 -7.63
N LEU A 578 39.42 -0.68 -7.86
CA LEU A 578 40.73 -0.95 -7.29
C LEU A 578 41.85 -0.12 -7.91
N GLY A 579 41.62 0.54 -9.06
CA GLY A 579 42.57 1.47 -9.67
C GLY A 579 42.49 2.90 -9.12
N LEU A 580 41.43 3.25 -8.38
CA LEU A 580 41.18 4.63 -7.96
C LEU A 580 42.16 5.15 -6.92
N LYS A 581 42.65 6.38 -7.11
CA LYS A 581 43.40 7.15 -6.13
C LYS A 581 42.48 8.12 -5.40
N VAL A 582 42.85 8.52 -4.19
CA VAL A 582 42.12 9.57 -3.45
C VAL A 582 42.09 10.84 -4.30
N GLY A 583 40.91 11.44 -4.45
CA GLY A 583 40.64 12.54 -5.39
C GLY A 583 39.97 12.11 -6.69
N ASP A 584 40.09 10.84 -7.10
CA ASP A 584 39.40 10.33 -8.29
C ASP A 584 37.88 10.28 -8.07
N SER A 585 37.12 10.24 -9.16
CA SER A 585 35.66 10.26 -9.11
C SER A 585 35.02 9.13 -9.91
N ILE A 586 33.87 8.65 -9.42
CA ILE A 586 33.02 7.67 -10.10
C ILE A 586 31.61 8.21 -10.31
N GLU A 587 30.90 7.63 -11.27
CA GLU A 587 29.47 7.90 -11.48
C GLU A 587 28.63 6.87 -10.70
N GLY A 588 27.84 7.35 -9.73
CA GLY A 588 27.07 6.48 -8.85
C GLY A 588 25.66 6.96 -8.52
N PHE A 589 24.81 6.04 -8.10
CA PHE A 589 23.46 6.34 -7.59
C PHE A 589 23.06 5.39 -6.47
N ILE A 590 22.13 5.83 -5.62
CA ILE A 590 21.58 5.00 -4.55
C ILE A 590 20.39 4.18 -5.06
N ARG A 591 20.44 2.87 -4.82
CA ARG A 591 19.30 1.96 -4.92
C ARG A 591 18.92 1.49 -3.52
N SER A 592 17.70 1.79 -3.09
CA SER A 592 17.23 1.33 -1.78
C SER A 592 17.06 -0.19 -1.76
N ASN A 593 17.49 -0.81 -0.66
CA ASN A 593 17.37 -2.25 -0.40
C ASN A 593 16.71 -2.47 0.98
N PRO A 594 15.41 -2.13 1.12
CA PRO A 594 14.73 -2.20 2.42
C PRO A 594 14.56 -3.64 2.91
N GLU A 595 14.80 -4.64 2.06
CA GLU A 595 14.67 -6.06 2.37
C GLU A 595 15.85 -6.58 3.19
N PHE A 596 17.04 -5.98 3.02
CA PHE A 596 18.24 -6.29 3.80
C PHE A 596 18.56 -5.17 4.78
N SER A 597 17.77 -5.07 5.86
CA SER A 597 17.99 -4.10 6.94
C SER A 597 17.52 -4.65 8.29
N PRO A 598 18.18 -4.29 9.40
CA PRO A 598 17.67 -4.59 10.74
C PRO A 598 16.25 -4.06 10.90
N ALA A 599 15.32 -4.92 11.30
CA ALA A 599 13.95 -4.57 11.62
C ALA A 599 13.92 -3.55 12.77
N ARG A 600 12.92 -2.67 12.80
CA ARG A 600 12.75 -1.76 13.94
C ARG A 600 12.38 -2.57 15.18
N GLY A 601 13.04 -2.32 16.30
CA GLY A 601 12.73 -2.98 17.56
C GLY A 601 13.93 -3.03 18.50
N LYS A 602 13.77 -3.79 19.59
CA LYS A 602 14.80 -4.05 20.60
C LYS A 602 15.33 -5.49 20.62
N LYS A 603 14.66 -6.42 19.92
CA LYS A 603 15.01 -7.85 19.86
C LYS A 603 16.42 -8.05 19.29
N PRO A 604 17.23 -9.06 19.65
CA PRO A 604 18.60 -9.17 19.15
C PRO A 604 18.74 -9.26 17.62
N VAL A 605 19.94 -9.03 17.11
CA VAL A 605 20.30 -9.22 15.70
C VAL A 605 21.52 -10.12 15.59
N ILE A 606 21.45 -11.10 14.71
CA ILE A 606 22.57 -11.98 14.37
C ILE A 606 23.03 -11.61 12.96
N LEU A 607 24.24 -11.08 12.86
CA LEU A 607 24.88 -10.65 11.62
C LEU A 607 25.87 -11.74 11.19
N ILE A 608 25.70 -12.29 9.99
CA ILE A 608 26.55 -13.37 9.48
C ILE A 608 27.10 -12.96 8.12
N GLY A 609 28.41 -12.99 7.94
CA GLY A 609 29.00 -12.70 6.64
C GLY A 609 30.39 -13.25 6.45
N ALA A 610 30.89 -13.19 5.22
CA ALA A 610 32.25 -13.59 4.89
C ALA A 610 32.86 -12.71 3.80
N GLY A 611 34.16 -12.41 3.91
CA GLY A 611 34.87 -11.50 3.01
C GLY A 611 34.16 -10.14 2.87
N THR A 612 33.86 -9.71 1.64
CA THR A 612 33.18 -8.43 1.37
C THR A 612 31.74 -8.36 1.90
N GLY A 613 31.14 -9.50 2.30
CA GLY A 613 29.83 -9.53 2.96
C GLY A 613 29.79 -8.76 4.28
N ILE A 614 30.95 -8.42 4.86
CA ILE A 614 31.05 -7.55 6.04
C ILE A 614 30.55 -6.12 5.79
N GLY A 615 30.55 -5.63 4.55
CA GLY A 615 30.24 -4.24 4.22
C GLY A 615 28.95 -3.73 4.89
N PRO A 616 27.77 -4.25 4.55
CA PRO A 616 26.53 -3.80 5.17
C PRO A 616 26.44 -4.11 6.67
N LEU A 617 27.07 -5.20 7.13
CA LEU A 617 27.08 -5.61 8.55
C LEU A 617 27.83 -4.60 9.43
N ALA A 618 29.01 -4.16 8.98
CA ALA A 618 29.78 -3.08 9.59
C ALA A 618 28.98 -1.77 9.62
N GLY A 619 28.24 -1.48 8.55
CA GLY A 619 27.34 -0.34 8.52
C GLY A 619 26.19 -0.42 9.54
N PHE A 620 25.65 -1.63 9.79
CA PHE A 620 24.64 -1.83 10.83
C PHE A 620 25.21 -1.62 12.23
N ALA A 621 26.40 -2.14 12.51
CA ALA A 621 27.12 -1.92 13.77
C ALA A 621 27.38 -0.43 14.00
N ARG A 622 27.91 0.27 12.99
CA ARG A 622 28.12 1.74 13.02
C ARG A 622 26.83 2.50 13.30
N ALA A 623 25.72 2.10 12.67
CA ALA A 623 24.43 2.76 12.82
C ALA A 623 23.69 2.39 14.12
N ASN A 624 24.21 1.46 14.94
CA ASN A 624 23.56 0.94 16.13
C ASN A 624 23.64 1.89 17.35
N ALA A 625 23.28 3.16 17.15
CA ALA A 625 23.32 4.18 18.21
C ALA A 625 22.42 3.88 19.42
N ARG A 626 21.48 2.93 19.30
CA ARG A 626 20.59 2.49 20.39
C ARG A 626 21.15 1.29 21.17
N LYS A 627 22.35 0.81 20.83
CA LYS A 627 23.01 -0.34 21.47
C LYS A 627 22.08 -1.56 21.58
N ARG A 628 21.38 -1.84 20.47
CA ARG A 628 20.56 -3.05 20.35
C ARG A 628 21.52 -4.24 20.34
N PRO A 629 21.23 -5.36 21.04
CA PRO A 629 22.09 -6.54 20.99
C PRO A 629 22.36 -6.98 19.55
N MET A 630 23.63 -6.96 19.14
CA MET A 630 24.08 -7.37 17.82
C MET A 630 25.28 -8.32 17.93
N HIS A 631 25.13 -9.54 17.41
CA HIS A 631 26.17 -10.57 17.41
C HIS A 631 26.69 -10.76 15.99
N LEU A 632 27.99 -10.59 15.78
CA LEU A 632 28.63 -10.74 14.47
C LEU A 632 29.35 -12.08 14.38
N TYR A 633 29.10 -12.80 13.29
CA TYR A 633 29.84 -13.99 12.84
C TYR A 633 30.48 -13.68 11.49
N PHE A 634 31.81 -13.60 11.45
CA PHE A 634 32.54 -13.11 10.29
C PHE A 634 33.64 -14.06 9.82
N GLY A 635 33.54 -14.50 8.56
CA GLY A 635 34.50 -15.40 7.93
C GLY A 635 35.56 -14.67 7.11
N ILE A 636 36.83 -14.98 7.39
CA ILE A 636 38.01 -14.45 6.72
C ILE A 636 38.99 -15.58 6.34
N ARG A 637 40.08 -15.25 5.64
CA ARG A 637 41.14 -16.21 5.33
C ARG A 637 42.20 -16.23 6.42
N HIS A 638 42.72 -15.06 6.79
CA HIS A 638 43.82 -14.88 7.71
C HIS A 638 43.70 -13.54 8.47
N ALA A 639 43.74 -13.59 9.81
CA ALA A 639 43.48 -12.41 10.66
C ALA A 639 44.37 -11.20 10.34
N GLU A 640 45.65 -11.42 10.05
CA GLU A 640 46.60 -10.32 9.78
C GLU A 640 46.40 -9.68 8.39
N SER A 641 45.82 -10.41 7.44
CA SER A 641 45.80 -10.00 6.03
C SER A 641 44.43 -9.49 5.58
N ASP A 642 43.32 -10.11 6.03
CA ASP A 642 41.98 -9.82 5.54
C ASP A 642 40.92 -9.61 6.63
N LEU A 643 41.33 -9.25 7.86
CA LEU A 643 40.42 -8.75 8.90
C LEU A 643 39.93 -7.33 8.58
N LEU A 644 38.96 -7.27 7.67
CA LEU A 644 38.26 -6.05 7.27
C LEU A 644 37.59 -5.40 8.49
N TYR A 645 37.83 -4.09 8.69
CA TYR A 645 37.33 -3.31 9.82
C TYR A 645 37.85 -3.73 11.21
N GLY A 646 38.96 -4.46 11.33
CA GLY A 646 39.45 -5.01 12.61
C GLY A 646 39.43 -4.02 13.79
N ALA A 647 40.09 -2.86 13.64
CA ALA A 647 40.12 -1.83 14.69
C ALA A 647 38.73 -1.25 15.00
N GLU A 648 37.86 -1.11 13.99
CA GLU A 648 36.50 -0.63 14.21
C GLU A 648 35.59 -1.67 14.88
N LEU A 649 35.80 -2.96 14.60
CA LEU A 649 35.05 -4.05 15.26
C LEU A 649 35.35 -4.08 16.76
N GLU A 650 36.62 -3.93 17.15
CA GLU A 650 37.03 -3.82 18.55
C GLU A 650 36.40 -2.58 19.22
N GLY A 651 36.47 -1.42 18.56
CA GLY A 651 35.84 -0.19 19.05
C GLY A 651 34.33 -0.33 19.22
N TRP A 652 33.63 -0.90 18.24
CA TRP A 652 32.18 -1.13 18.32
C TRP A 652 31.80 -2.14 19.41
N GLN A 653 32.65 -3.11 19.69
CA GLN A 653 32.42 -4.02 20.81
C GLN A 653 32.57 -3.31 22.16
N GLN A 654 33.61 -2.49 22.33
CA GLN A 654 33.83 -1.71 23.55
C GLN A 654 32.74 -0.66 23.78
N GLU A 655 32.24 -0.03 22.70
CA GLU A 655 31.17 0.98 22.76
C GLU A 655 29.77 0.37 23.00
N GLY A 656 29.62 -0.95 22.88
CA GLY A 656 28.34 -1.67 22.97
C GLY A 656 27.48 -1.56 21.71
N ASN A 657 28.09 -1.27 20.56
CA ASN A 657 27.45 -1.33 19.26
C ASN A 657 27.38 -2.78 18.74
N LEU A 658 28.30 -3.64 19.18
CA LEU A 658 28.30 -5.09 18.98
C LEU A 658 28.45 -5.77 20.34
N ASP A 659 27.60 -6.76 20.65
CA ASP A 659 27.67 -7.53 21.89
C ASP A 659 28.74 -8.62 21.80
N SER A 660 28.87 -9.24 20.62
CA SER A 660 29.93 -10.20 20.35
C SER A 660 30.42 -10.16 18.91
N VAL A 661 31.71 -10.43 18.73
CA VAL A 661 32.39 -10.56 17.44
C VAL A 661 33.08 -11.92 17.40
N ASN A 662 32.65 -12.76 16.45
CA ASN A 662 33.11 -14.13 16.30
C ASN A 662 33.75 -14.28 14.92
N ILE A 663 35.06 -14.51 14.88
CA ILE A 663 35.83 -14.57 13.63
C ILE A 663 36.19 -16.02 13.28
N ALA A 664 35.88 -16.44 12.05
CA ALA A 664 36.26 -17.73 11.48
C ALA A 664 37.40 -17.56 10.47
N CYS A 665 38.53 -18.23 10.68
CA CYS A 665 39.67 -18.22 9.78
C CYS A 665 39.74 -19.51 8.95
N SER A 666 39.70 -19.37 7.62
CA SER A 666 39.67 -20.51 6.70
C SER A 666 41.04 -20.96 6.19
N ARG A 667 42.11 -20.20 6.42
CA ARG A 667 43.49 -20.51 6.01
C ARG A 667 44.46 -20.44 7.20
N THR A 668 44.10 -21.14 8.26
CA THR A 668 44.91 -21.39 9.45
C THR A 668 45.02 -22.91 9.66
N ASP A 669 45.93 -23.35 10.54
CA ASP A 669 46.09 -24.79 10.86
C ASP A 669 44.78 -25.44 11.32
N GLN A 670 43.93 -24.67 12.00
CA GLN A 670 42.54 -25.03 12.29
C GLN A 670 41.59 -24.29 11.34
N ARG A 671 41.28 -24.92 10.20
CA ARG A 671 40.35 -24.37 9.20
C ARG A 671 38.93 -24.32 9.75
N THR A 672 38.39 -23.11 9.91
CA THR A 672 37.06 -22.85 10.43
C THR A 672 36.26 -21.96 9.49
N TYR A 673 34.99 -22.28 9.27
CA TYR A 673 34.04 -21.42 8.56
C TYR A 673 32.93 -20.91 9.48
N VAL A 674 32.19 -19.89 9.00
CA VAL A 674 31.07 -19.32 9.75
C VAL A 674 29.99 -20.35 10.10
N GLN A 675 29.71 -21.31 9.22
CA GLN A 675 28.75 -22.38 9.51
C GLN A 675 29.22 -23.31 10.63
N ASP A 676 30.52 -23.45 10.85
CA ASP A 676 31.08 -24.26 11.93
C ASP A 676 30.92 -23.53 13.26
N MET A 677 31.14 -22.20 13.27
CA MET A 677 30.88 -21.36 14.45
C MET A 677 29.39 -21.35 14.82
N ILE A 678 28.50 -21.33 13.82
CA ILE A 678 27.05 -21.39 14.05
C ILE A 678 26.65 -22.71 14.71
N ARG A 679 27.24 -23.84 14.28
CA ARG A 679 27.00 -25.14 14.95
C ARG A 679 27.56 -25.17 16.36
N ARG A 680 28.79 -24.66 16.55
CA ARG A 680 29.45 -24.57 17.86
C ARG A 680 28.61 -23.76 18.85
N ASP A 681 28.11 -22.59 18.43
CA ASP A 681 27.33 -21.68 19.27
C ASP A 681 25.82 -21.93 19.17
N GLY A 682 25.42 -23.11 18.67
CA GLY A 682 24.06 -23.42 18.25
C GLY A 682 23.01 -23.20 19.32
N ALA A 683 23.29 -23.60 20.57
CA ALA A 683 22.37 -23.40 21.69
C ALA A 683 22.09 -21.91 21.97
N ALA A 684 23.13 -21.08 22.01
CA ALA A 684 22.98 -19.64 22.24
C ALA A 684 22.24 -18.95 21.08
N ILE A 685 22.58 -19.32 19.85
CA ILE A 685 21.89 -18.82 18.64
C ILE A 685 20.41 -19.21 18.65
N ALA A 686 20.10 -20.46 19.00
CA ALA A 686 18.73 -20.94 19.09
C ALA A 686 17.92 -20.15 20.13
N THR A 687 18.47 -19.93 21.33
CA THR A 687 17.82 -19.10 22.37
C THR A 687 17.55 -17.67 21.89
N LEU A 688 18.53 -17.01 21.26
CA LEU A 688 18.33 -15.67 20.70
C LEU A 688 17.19 -15.66 19.66
N ILE A 689 17.14 -16.69 18.82
CA ILE A 689 16.08 -16.85 17.82
C ILE A 689 14.73 -17.16 18.49
N GLU A 690 14.64 -17.93 19.56
CA GLU A 690 13.38 -18.09 20.31
C GLU A 690 12.90 -16.78 20.91
N GLU A 691 13.82 -15.94 21.40
CA GLU A 691 13.51 -14.61 21.94
C GLU A 691 13.07 -13.59 20.89
N GLY A 692 13.13 -13.93 19.60
CA GLY A 692 12.69 -13.04 18.53
C GLY A 692 13.82 -12.39 17.73
N ALA A 693 15.07 -12.89 17.83
CA ALA A 693 16.19 -12.33 17.07
C ALA A 693 15.96 -12.36 15.55
N GLN A 694 16.58 -11.41 14.86
CA GLN A 694 16.61 -11.37 13.40
C GLN A 694 17.99 -11.80 12.90
N VAL A 695 18.04 -12.67 11.89
CA VAL A 695 19.26 -13.13 11.22
C VAL A 695 19.44 -12.40 9.90
N LEU A 696 20.62 -11.81 9.68
CA LEU A 696 21.00 -11.16 8.42
C LEU A 696 22.27 -11.83 7.88
N VAL A 697 22.19 -12.39 6.67
CA VAL A 697 23.31 -13.08 6.03
C VAL A 697 23.77 -12.31 4.78
N CYS A 698 25.05 -11.97 4.67
CA CYS A 698 25.60 -11.30 3.49
C CYS A 698 26.90 -11.94 3.00
N GLY A 699 27.02 -12.17 1.69
CA GLY A 699 28.22 -12.71 1.07
C GLY A 699 27.95 -13.63 -0.12
N GLY A 700 28.85 -14.58 -0.36
CA GLY A 700 28.73 -15.52 -1.47
C GLY A 700 27.63 -16.57 -1.26
N ARG A 701 27.03 -17.03 -2.36
CA ARG A 701 25.93 -18.02 -2.36
C ARG A 701 26.25 -19.34 -1.65
N GLU A 702 27.46 -19.87 -1.84
CA GLU A 702 27.89 -21.12 -1.19
C GLU A 702 27.96 -20.95 0.34
N MET A 703 28.47 -19.81 0.82
CA MET A 703 28.51 -19.50 2.24
C MET A 703 27.09 -19.40 2.81
N ALA A 704 26.19 -18.69 2.13
CA ALA A 704 24.81 -18.57 2.57
C ALA A 704 24.06 -19.90 2.61
N ALA A 705 24.30 -20.79 1.64
CA ALA A 705 23.75 -22.15 1.66
C ALA A 705 24.29 -22.97 2.85
N GLY A 706 25.59 -22.88 3.14
CA GLY A 706 26.20 -23.51 4.31
C GLY A 706 25.64 -23.00 5.63
N VAL A 707 25.44 -21.68 5.75
CA VAL A 707 24.80 -21.03 6.90
C VAL A 707 23.35 -21.48 7.06
N ALA A 708 22.58 -21.52 5.97
CA ALA A 708 21.18 -21.96 6.02
C ALA A 708 21.08 -23.42 6.47
N HIS A 709 21.99 -24.29 6.02
CA HIS A 709 22.03 -25.68 6.48
C HIS A 709 22.40 -25.78 7.97
N ALA A 710 23.46 -25.10 8.42
CA ALA A 710 23.84 -25.08 9.83
C ALA A 710 22.74 -24.52 10.75
N LEU A 711 22.05 -23.46 10.30
CA LEU A 711 20.91 -22.91 11.04
C LEU A 711 19.74 -23.90 11.08
N ASN A 712 19.49 -24.63 10.00
CA ASN A 712 18.47 -25.68 10.00
C ASN A 712 18.82 -26.78 11.01
N ASP A 713 20.08 -27.22 11.06
CA ASP A 713 20.55 -28.25 12.00
C ASP A 713 20.30 -27.84 13.46
N ILE A 714 20.65 -26.61 13.83
CA ILE A 714 20.53 -26.14 15.23
C ILE A 714 19.09 -25.74 15.61
N LEU A 715 18.24 -25.38 14.64
CA LEU A 715 16.86 -24.92 14.91
C LEU A 715 15.82 -26.04 14.86
N MET A 716 16.13 -27.15 14.18
CA MET A 716 15.22 -28.29 14.05
C MET A 716 14.73 -28.84 15.40
N PRO A 717 15.57 -29.00 16.44
CA PRO A 717 15.11 -29.44 17.77
C PRO A 717 14.10 -28.50 18.43
N HIS A 718 14.08 -27.23 18.02
CA HIS A 718 13.21 -26.18 18.54
C HIS A 718 11.93 -26.01 17.70
N GLY A 719 11.69 -26.88 16.70
CA GLY A 719 10.56 -26.77 15.78
C GLY A 719 10.62 -25.57 14.83
N LEU A 720 11.78 -24.91 14.75
CA LEU A 720 12.02 -23.75 13.90
C LEU A 720 12.82 -24.15 12.64
N SER A 721 12.72 -23.33 11.60
CA SER A 721 13.52 -23.51 10.39
C SER A 721 13.84 -22.15 9.75
N PRO A 722 14.93 -22.05 8.97
CA PRO A 722 15.20 -20.84 8.18
C PRO A 722 14.04 -20.46 7.25
N ILE A 723 13.28 -21.42 6.74
CA ILE A 723 12.10 -21.18 5.89
C ILE A 723 10.99 -20.47 6.68
N HIS A 724 10.71 -20.92 7.90
CA HIS A 724 9.75 -20.27 8.79
C HIS A 724 10.20 -18.83 9.12
N LEU A 725 11.48 -18.65 9.48
CA LEU A 725 12.02 -17.32 9.78
C LEU A 725 12.01 -16.38 8.56
N LYS A 726 12.26 -16.89 7.35
CA LYS A 726 12.13 -16.12 6.09
C LYS A 726 10.70 -15.64 5.88
N ALA A 727 9.72 -16.50 6.14
CA ALA A 727 8.29 -16.17 6.01
C ALA A 727 7.87 -15.06 7.01
N GLU A 728 8.45 -15.04 8.21
CA GLU A 728 8.25 -14.01 9.23
C GLU A 728 9.06 -12.72 9.00
N GLY A 729 9.98 -12.73 8.03
CA GLY A 729 10.91 -11.62 7.79
C GLY A 729 12.01 -11.49 8.85
N ARG A 730 12.21 -12.55 9.64
CA ARG A 730 13.23 -12.66 10.70
C ARG A 730 14.53 -13.26 10.22
N TYR A 731 14.57 -13.78 9.00
CA TYR A 731 15.78 -14.20 8.32
C TYR A 731 15.82 -13.53 6.94
N VAL A 732 16.87 -12.76 6.66
CA VAL A 732 17.04 -12.03 5.38
C VAL A 732 18.47 -12.16 4.84
N GLU A 733 18.61 -12.14 3.52
CA GLU A 733 19.87 -12.41 2.81
C GLU A 733 20.18 -11.29 1.81
N ASP A 734 21.45 -10.90 1.71
CA ASP A 734 22.02 -10.11 0.62
C ASP A 734 23.19 -10.89 0.02
N VAL A 735 22.85 -11.79 -0.90
CA VAL A 735 23.76 -12.79 -1.46
C VAL A 735 23.99 -12.55 -2.95
N TYR A 736 25.22 -12.76 -3.39
CA TYR A 736 25.65 -12.51 -4.78
C TYR A 736 26.38 -13.69 -5.40
#